data_AF-A0A444R5L7-F1
#
_entry.id   AF-A0A444R5L7-F1
#
_cell.length_a   1.000
_cell.length_b   1.000
_cell.length_c   1.000
_cell.angle_alpha   90.00
_cell.angle_beta   90.00
_cell.angle_gamma   90.00
#
_symmetry.space_group_name_H-M   'P 1'
#
loop_
_entity.id
_entity.type
_entity.pdbx_description
1 polymer ?
#
loop_
_entity_poly.entity_id
_entity_poly.type
_entity_poly.pdbx_seq_one_letter_code
_entity_poly.pdbx_strand_id
1 'polypeptide(L)'
;MDKELPWLADNAQLELKYKKGKTPLSHRNWPGEPVPVITENIIQTLGDELLQKAEKKKNIVWRYENFSLEWQSAITQAINLIGEHKPSITARTMAALACIAQNDSQQLLDEIVQQEGLEYATEVVIARQFIVRCYESDPLVVTLQYQNEDYGYGYRSETYNEFDLRLRKHLSLAEESCWQRCADKLIAALPGITKVRRPFIALNLPEKPEIANELVSLECSQTHFRSKEWLKVVADDPKAVKELARYWSQDIFSDREASYMSHENHFGYAACAALLREQGLAAVPRLAMYAHKEDCGSLLVQINHPQVIRTLLLVADKNKPSLQRVAKYSKNFPHATLAALAELLALKAPPARPGYPIIEDKKLPAQQKARDEYWHTLLQTLMASQPQLAEEVMPCLCTQAQAVVNGYLSASPKLAFESTHSNDLPEILVSPPWRGKKKTALLRLDLVPLELAPKARWQPGERERLAATESARYFSTGSFTERMERKSGRVVLQELGFGDDVWLFRNYILPGKLDAARKSLVGQWHYSPRRVEEINNGWHSTEAKSAEQALRSGDVEALINTWENDSYSHYRQEKSVWNLYLLAQLPREMALTFWLRINEKKHLFAGEDYFLSILGLDTLPGLLLAFSHHPKETFPLILNFGATELALPVARVWRRFAAQRDLARQWILQWPEHTATALIPLVFTKPSDNSEAALLALRLLYEQGHGELLQTVANRWQRTDVWPALEQLLKLGPIEIYPARIPKAPDFWHPGMWSRPRLITNNQPVTDDALEIIGEMLRFTQGGRFYGGLEQLKTFCQPQTLAAFAWDLFTAWQQAGA
;
A
#
# COMPACT_ATOMS: atom_id res chain seq x y z
N MET A 1 -21.17 8.97 45.38
CA MET A 1 -20.26 7.85 45.02
C MET A 1 -20.37 7.71 43.52
N ASP A 2 -19.45 8.32 42.79
CA ASP A 2 -19.38 8.14 41.34
C ASP A 2 -19.03 6.67 41.09
N LYS A 3 -19.97 5.91 40.54
CA LYS A 3 -19.71 4.54 40.09
C LYS A 3 -18.68 4.63 38.98
N GLU A 4 -17.54 3.94 39.14
CA GLU A 4 -16.54 3.81 38.09
C GLU A 4 -17.21 3.24 36.83
N LEU A 5 -17.16 4.01 35.74
CA LEU A 5 -17.64 3.57 34.43
C LEU A 5 -16.70 2.48 33.91
N PRO A 6 -17.21 1.48 33.16
CA PRO A 6 -16.36 0.42 32.58
C PRO A 6 -15.55 0.89 31.36
N TRP A 7 -15.55 2.19 31.07
CA TRP A 7 -14.81 2.84 30.00
C TRP A 7 -14.29 4.20 30.46
N LEU A 8 -13.42 4.83 29.66
CA LEU A 8 -12.81 6.11 29.98
C LEU A 8 -13.87 7.20 30.20
N ALA A 9 -13.70 8.04 31.22
CA ALA A 9 -14.57 9.21 31.39
C ALA A 9 -14.45 10.17 30.19
N ASP A 10 -15.50 10.94 29.90
CA ASP A 10 -15.54 11.86 28.74
C ASP A 10 -14.39 12.89 28.73
N ASN A 11 -13.88 13.24 29.91
CA ASN A 11 -12.78 14.18 30.12
C ASN A 11 -11.43 13.49 30.43
N ALA A 12 -11.34 12.17 30.29
CA ALA A 12 -10.10 11.44 30.56
C ALA A 12 -9.02 11.80 29.54
N GLN A 13 -7.78 11.95 30.01
CA GLN A 13 -6.63 12.11 29.14
C GLN A 13 -6.35 10.81 28.39
N LEU A 14 -6.16 10.89 27.07
CA LEU A 14 -5.98 9.71 26.23
C LEU A 14 -4.52 9.24 26.20
N GLU A 15 -4.28 8.00 26.62
CA GLU A 15 -2.99 7.32 26.47
C GLU A 15 -2.93 6.57 25.13
N LEU A 16 -2.29 7.21 24.13
CA LEU A 16 -2.17 6.66 22.78
C LEU A 16 -0.77 6.08 22.53
N LYS A 17 -0.71 4.90 21.89
CA LYS A 17 0.54 4.32 21.36
C LYS A 17 0.68 4.70 19.88
N TYR A 18 1.81 5.29 19.53
CA TYR A 18 2.07 5.74 18.16
C TYR A 18 2.86 4.73 17.34
N LYS A 19 2.65 4.75 16.02
CA LYS A 19 3.42 3.95 15.05
C LYS A 19 4.90 4.37 15.09
N LYS A 20 5.81 3.41 14.87
CA LYS A 20 7.26 3.70 14.82
C LYS A 20 7.55 4.76 13.76
N GLY A 21 8.30 5.80 14.14
CA GLY A 21 8.64 6.92 13.24
C GLY A 21 7.52 7.94 13.03
N LYS A 22 6.35 7.78 13.67
CA LYS A 22 5.25 8.74 13.63
C LYS A 22 5.05 9.34 15.02
N THR A 23 5.02 10.66 15.09
CA THR A 23 4.78 11.39 16.35
C THR A 23 3.65 12.41 16.15
N PRO A 24 2.90 12.74 17.21
CA PRO A 24 1.96 13.86 17.17
C PRO A 24 2.68 15.18 16.85
N LEU A 25 1.96 16.12 16.21
CA LEU A 25 2.43 17.51 16.16
C LEU A 25 2.67 18.02 17.59
N SER A 26 3.76 18.76 17.79
CA SER A 26 4.22 19.15 19.13
C SER A 26 3.30 20.18 19.79
N HIS A 27 3.26 20.19 21.11
CA HIS A 27 2.48 21.12 21.92
C HIS A 27 3.29 21.41 23.20
N ARG A 28 3.20 22.59 23.80
CA ARG A 28 3.97 22.96 25.01
C ARG A 28 3.77 22.01 26.19
N ASN A 29 2.54 21.52 26.38
CA ASN A 29 2.24 20.46 27.36
C ASN A 29 2.87 19.08 27.04
N TRP A 30 3.20 18.81 25.78
CA TRP A 30 3.79 17.55 25.33
C TRP A 30 4.86 17.80 24.26
N PRO A 31 5.97 18.45 24.62
CA PRO A 31 6.93 18.91 23.63
C PRO A 31 7.68 17.74 23.01
N GLY A 32 7.80 16.61 23.71
CA GLY A 32 8.55 15.43 23.27
C GLY A 32 10.07 15.62 23.41
N GLU A 33 10.85 14.79 22.73
CA GLU A 33 12.32 14.79 22.81
C GLU A 33 12.94 16.12 22.35
N PRO A 34 14.08 16.56 22.91
CA PRO A 34 14.77 17.77 22.44
C PRO A 34 15.19 17.65 20.97
N VAL A 35 15.36 18.79 20.31
CA VAL A 35 15.85 18.83 18.93
C VAL A 35 17.34 18.45 18.92
N PRO A 36 17.77 17.48 18.09
CA PRO A 36 19.17 17.08 18.03
C PRO A 36 20.05 18.20 17.48
N VAL A 37 21.31 18.23 17.92
CA VAL A 37 22.32 19.18 17.42
C VAL A 37 22.60 18.87 15.95
N ILE A 38 22.52 19.90 15.09
CA ILE A 38 22.84 19.78 13.68
C ILE A 38 24.36 19.94 13.54
N THR A 39 25.02 18.89 13.05
CA THR A 39 26.47 18.90 12.77
C THR A 39 26.79 19.27 11.32
N GLU A 40 25.78 19.24 10.47
CA GLU A 40 25.85 19.61 9.06
C GLU A 40 25.81 21.14 8.94
N ASN A 41 26.48 21.68 7.93
CA ASN A 41 26.54 23.13 7.70
C ASN A 41 25.59 23.52 6.56
N ILE A 42 24.31 23.20 6.72
CA ILE A 42 23.30 23.26 5.64
C ILE A 42 23.14 24.69 5.18
N ILE A 43 23.06 25.65 6.12
CA ILE A 43 23.02 27.09 5.83
C ILE A 43 24.14 27.44 4.86
N GLN A 44 25.39 27.03 5.14
CA GLN A 44 26.55 27.37 4.31
C GLN A 44 26.47 26.81 2.89
N THR A 45 25.81 25.67 2.71
CA THR A 45 25.64 25.03 1.39
C THR A 45 24.36 25.44 0.66
N LEU A 46 23.51 26.31 1.24
CA LEU A 46 22.25 26.71 0.61
C LEU A 46 22.47 27.38 -0.74
N GLY A 47 21.80 26.83 -1.76
CA GLY A 47 21.86 27.31 -3.13
C GLY A 47 23.04 26.76 -3.95
N ASP A 48 23.96 26.02 -3.34
CA ASP A 48 25.16 25.52 -4.03
C ASP A 48 24.81 24.53 -5.13
N GLU A 49 23.77 23.70 -4.96
CA GLU A 49 23.26 22.82 -6.02
C GLU A 49 22.79 23.59 -7.26
N LEU A 50 22.15 24.75 -7.06
CA LEU A 50 21.72 25.61 -8.16
C LEU A 50 22.95 26.20 -8.87
N LEU A 51 23.98 26.58 -8.12
CA LEU A 51 25.23 27.08 -8.67
C LEU A 51 26.01 25.99 -9.43
N GLN A 52 26.05 24.76 -8.91
CA GLN A 52 26.66 23.62 -9.58
C GLN A 52 26.00 23.35 -10.93
N LYS A 53 24.66 23.41 -11.00
CA LYS A 53 23.91 23.26 -12.27
C LYS A 53 24.16 24.42 -13.25
N ALA A 54 24.33 25.64 -12.74
CA ALA A 54 24.52 26.82 -13.56
C ALA A 54 25.99 27.08 -13.96
N GLU A 55 26.95 26.43 -13.30
CA GLU A 55 28.40 26.73 -13.26
C GLU A 55 28.76 28.12 -12.71
N LYS A 56 28.04 29.17 -13.11
CA LYS A 56 28.26 30.56 -12.70
C LYS A 56 26.91 31.26 -12.47
N LYS A 57 26.83 32.11 -11.44
CA LYS A 57 25.63 32.90 -11.09
C LYS A 57 25.06 33.70 -12.28
N LYS A 58 25.93 34.22 -13.14
CA LYS A 58 25.57 34.99 -14.34
C LYS A 58 24.81 34.20 -15.40
N ASN A 59 24.86 32.87 -15.33
CA ASN A 59 24.15 31.99 -16.26
C ASN A 59 22.71 31.74 -15.81
N ILE A 60 22.32 32.20 -14.61
CA ILE A 60 20.97 32.08 -14.07
C ILE A 60 20.18 33.34 -14.44
N VAL A 61 18.99 33.16 -15.00
CA VAL A 61 18.04 34.23 -15.28
C VAL A 61 17.17 34.44 -14.05
N TRP A 62 17.28 35.60 -13.42
CA TRP A 62 16.52 35.95 -12.22
C TRP A 62 15.34 36.86 -12.58
N ARG A 63 14.14 36.52 -12.12
CA ARG A 63 12.92 37.34 -12.28
C ARG A 63 12.29 37.58 -10.91
N TYR A 64 12.29 38.82 -10.45
CA TYR A 64 11.77 39.22 -9.14
C TYR A 64 11.37 40.70 -9.09
N GLU A 65 11.05 41.27 -10.24
CA GLU A 65 10.80 42.70 -10.43
C GLU A 65 9.53 43.18 -9.69
N ASN A 66 8.59 42.28 -9.45
CA ASN A 66 7.29 42.57 -8.82
C ASN A 66 7.37 42.77 -7.29
N PHE A 67 8.56 42.67 -6.68
CA PHE A 67 8.76 42.85 -5.25
C PHE A 67 8.93 44.33 -4.85
N SER A 68 8.68 44.64 -3.57
CA SER A 68 9.04 45.95 -3.01
C SER A 68 10.55 46.12 -2.95
N LEU A 69 11.04 47.37 -2.83
CA LEU A 69 12.48 47.65 -2.76
C LEU A 69 13.18 46.88 -1.63
N GLU A 70 12.53 46.72 -0.49
CA GLU A 70 13.05 45.92 0.63
C GLU A 70 13.23 44.44 0.26
N TRP A 71 12.25 43.86 -0.42
CA TRP A 71 12.32 42.47 -0.87
C TRP A 71 13.32 42.29 -2.01
N GLN A 72 13.39 43.22 -2.96
CA GLN A 72 14.39 43.19 -4.01
C GLN A 72 15.81 43.23 -3.42
N SER A 73 16.05 44.11 -2.43
CA SER A 73 17.34 44.18 -1.72
C SER A 73 17.69 42.86 -1.02
N ALA A 74 16.74 42.26 -0.31
CA ALA A 74 16.94 40.96 0.36
C ALA A 74 17.19 39.83 -0.65
N ILE A 75 16.48 39.80 -1.77
CA ILE A 75 16.66 38.81 -2.84
C ILE A 75 18.02 38.97 -3.50
N THR A 76 18.44 40.20 -3.83
CA THR A 76 19.78 40.46 -4.39
C THR A 76 20.87 40.04 -3.43
N GLN A 77 20.72 40.31 -2.13
CA GLN A 77 21.66 39.84 -1.12
C GLN A 77 21.70 38.31 -1.06
N ALA A 78 20.56 37.63 -1.09
CA ALA A 78 20.49 36.17 -1.11
C ALA A 78 21.19 35.57 -2.34
N ILE A 79 20.95 36.13 -3.54
CA ILE A 79 21.61 35.70 -4.79
C ILE A 79 23.13 35.83 -4.68
N ASN A 80 23.62 36.93 -4.12
CA ASN A 80 25.05 37.17 -3.98
C ASN A 80 25.73 36.16 -3.03
N LEU A 81 25.00 35.61 -2.06
CA LEU A 81 25.52 34.66 -1.06
C LEU A 81 25.53 33.20 -1.50
N ILE A 82 24.95 32.86 -2.66
CA ILE A 82 24.99 31.50 -3.21
C ILE A 82 26.45 31.09 -3.49
N GLY A 83 26.91 29.90 -3.05
CA GLY A 83 28.31 29.49 -3.22
C GLY A 83 29.35 30.34 -2.48
N GLU A 84 28.92 31.33 -1.69
CA GLU A 84 29.79 32.10 -0.80
C GLU A 84 29.53 31.68 0.65
N HIS A 85 30.47 32.05 1.53
CA HIS A 85 30.26 31.97 2.97
C HIS A 85 29.11 32.90 3.38
N LYS A 86 28.14 32.35 4.12
CA LYS A 86 26.94 33.07 4.55
C LYS A 86 27.16 33.60 5.97
N PRO A 87 27.27 34.92 6.16
CA PRO A 87 27.33 35.51 7.50
C PRO A 87 25.95 35.48 8.16
N SER A 88 25.84 36.03 9.37
CA SER A 88 24.53 36.40 9.93
C SER A 88 23.87 37.44 9.01
N ILE A 89 22.64 37.16 8.57
CA ILE A 89 21.89 37.92 7.58
C ILE A 89 20.50 38.25 8.13
N THR A 90 19.72 39.08 7.42
CA THR A 90 18.35 39.36 7.84
C THR A 90 17.45 38.16 7.62
N ALA A 91 16.39 38.03 8.42
CA ALA A 91 15.42 36.94 8.29
C ALA A 91 14.76 36.88 6.90
N ARG A 92 14.54 38.05 6.27
CA ARG A 92 14.01 38.16 4.91
C ARG A 92 15.01 37.65 3.86
N THR A 93 16.30 37.94 4.02
CA THR A 93 17.37 37.43 3.16
C THR A 93 17.48 35.91 3.30
N MET A 94 17.42 35.38 4.51
CA MET A 94 17.43 33.93 4.75
C MET A 94 16.19 33.24 4.14
N ALA A 95 15.01 33.83 4.30
CA ALA A 95 13.78 33.33 3.68
C ALA A 95 13.88 33.30 2.14
N ALA A 96 14.43 34.36 1.52
CA ALA A 96 14.69 34.39 0.09
C ALA A 96 15.72 33.33 -0.33
N LEU A 97 16.80 33.16 0.43
CA LEU A 97 17.84 32.16 0.15
C LEU A 97 17.29 30.73 0.21
N ALA A 98 16.56 30.39 1.27
CA ALA A 98 15.91 29.08 1.42
C ALA A 98 14.89 28.82 0.29
N CYS A 99 14.13 29.86 -0.10
CA CYS A 99 13.18 29.78 -1.22
C CYS A 99 13.88 29.57 -2.57
N ILE A 100 14.99 30.27 -2.82
CA ILE A 100 15.81 30.08 -4.03
C ILE A 100 16.37 28.65 -4.06
N ALA A 101 16.89 28.17 -2.94
CA ALA A 101 17.44 26.83 -2.80
C ALA A 101 16.39 25.71 -2.86
N GLN A 102 15.10 26.02 -2.73
CA GLN A 102 14.00 25.05 -2.57
C GLN A 102 14.26 24.05 -1.44
N ASN A 103 14.92 24.49 -0.37
CA ASN A 103 15.19 23.65 0.79
C ASN A 103 14.10 23.90 1.85
N ASP A 104 13.24 22.89 2.00
CA ASP A 104 12.14 22.88 2.97
C ASP A 104 12.35 21.84 4.07
N SER A 105 13.60 21.49 4.38
CA SER A 105 13.94 20.45 5.37
C SER A 105 13.77 20.92 6.81
N GLN A 106 13.44 19.99 7.72
CA GLN A 106 13.40 20.27 9.17
C GLN A 106 14.78 20.65 9.71
N GLN A 107 15.84 20.00 9.20
CA GLN A 107 17.21 20.23 9.64
C GLN A 107 17.66 21.66 9.39
N LEU A 108 17.22 22.29 8.29
CA LEU A 108 17.56 23.69 8.03
C LEU A 108 16.96 24.63 9.08
N LEU A 109 15.70 24.43 9.49
CA LEU A 109 15.13 25.24 10.57
C LEU A 109 15.84 24.96 11.91
N ASP A 110 16.15 23.69 12.17
CA ASP A 110 16.88 23.30 13.39
C ASP A 110 18.25 24.00 13.47
N GLU A 111 18.99 24.09 12.36
CA GLU A 111 20.26 24.81 12.28
C GLU A 111 20.08 26.32 12.47
N ILE A 112 19.07 26.93 11.83
CA ILE A 112 18.77 28.37 11.99
C ILE A 112 18.48 28.71 13.46
N VAL A 113 17.69 27.88 14.15
CA VAL A 113 17.40 28.09 15.58
C VAL A 113 18.66 27.94 16.43
N GLN A 114 19.52 26.98 16.11
CA GLN A 114 20.77 26.74 16.86
C GLN A 114 21.80 27.85 16.67
N GLN A 115 21.89 28.47 15.49
CA GLN A 115 22.87 29.52 15.18
C GLN A 115 22.39 30.93 15.54
N GLU A 116 21.14 31.27 15.21
CA GLU A 116 20.62 32.66 15.29
C GLU A 116 19.47 32.81 16.31
N GLY A 117 18.99 31.70 16.88
CA GLY A 117 17.93 31.69 17.89
C GLY A 117 16.51 31.59 17.34
N LEU A 118 15.57 31.22 18.22
CA LEU A 118 14.18 30.93 17.86
C LEU A 118 13.40 32.17 17.38
N GLU A 119 13.67 33.34 17.95
CA GLU A 119 13.01 34.58 17.54
C GLU A 119 13.35 34.96 16.10
N TYR A 120 14.62 34.81 15.72
CA TYR A 120 15.07 35.00 14.34
C TYR A 120 14.45 33.97 13.40
N ALA A 121 14.47 32.68 13.78
CA ALA A 121 13.84 31.61 13.01
C ALA A 121 12.33 31.86 12.78
N THR A 122 11.64 32.40 13.78
CA THR A 122 10.22 32.78 13.68
C THR A 122 10.02 33.87 12.62
N GLU A 123 10.88 34.87 12.57
CA GLU A 123 10.84 35.91 11.54
C GLU A 123 11.14 35.36 10.15
N VAL A 124 12.03 34.37 10.03
CA VAL A 124 12.30 33.68 8.75
C VAL A 124 11.04 32.97 8.27
N VAL A 125 10.37 32.21 9.14
CA VAL A 125 9.12 31.51 8.81
C VAL A 125 8.01 32.47 8.43
N ILE A 126 7.89 33.62 9.11
CA ILE A 126 6.96 34.70 8.74
C ILE A 126 7.30 35.24 7.34
N ALA A 127 8.57 35.57 7.09
CA ALA A 127 9.00 36.13 5.80
C ALA A 127 8.76 35.15 4.64
N ARG A 128 8.94 33.85 4.86
CA ARG A 128 8.62 32.80 3.87
C ARG A 128 7.14 32.77 3.47
N GLN A 129 6.23 33.27 4.30
CA GLN A 129 4.81 33.34 3.95
C GLN A 129 4.52 34.34 2.81
N PHE A 130 5.46 35.24 2.48
CA PHE A 130 5.28 36.27 1.46
C PHE A 130 5.96 35.94 0.12
N ILE A 131 6.91 35.02 0.09
CA ILE A 131 7.72 34.72 -1.10
C ILE A 131 7.49 33.29 -1.57
N VAL A 132 7.47 33.09 -2.88
CA VAL A 132 7.42 31.77 -3.51
C VAL A 132 8.29 31.75 -4.76
N ARG A 133 8.91 30.60 -5.03
CA ARG A 133 9.62 30.32 -6.27
C ARG A 133 8.66 29.62 -7.23
N CYS A 134 8.37 30.26 -8.36
CA CYS A 134 7.50 29.69 -9.37
C CYS A 134 8.13 28.45 -10.00
N TYR A 135 7.30 27.51 -10.41
CA TYR A 135 7.76 26.41 -11.25
C TYR A 135 8.19 26.96 -12.61
N GLU A 136 9.47 26.77 -12.91
CA GLU A 136 10.04 27.08 -14.21
C GLU A 136 10.51 25.79 -14.86
N SER A 137 10.27 25.70 -16.17
CA SER A 137 10.70 24.56 -16.96
C SER A 137 12.22 24.49 -17.05
N ASP A 138 12.86 25.64 -17.26
CA ASP A 138 14.31 25.74 -17.29
C ASP A 138 14.84 25.88 -15.85
N PRO A 139 15.68 24.95 -15.36
CA PRO A 139 16.24 25.02 -14.01
C PRO A 139 17.12 26.25 -13.79
N LEU A 140 17.62 26.89 -14.86
CA LEU A 140 18.42 28.12 -14.81
C LEU A 140 17.56 29.40 -14.83
N VAL A 141 16.24 29.28 -14.92
CA VAL A 141 15.32 30.40 -14.72
C VAL A 141 14.77 30.31 -13.30
N VAL A 142 15.03 31.35 -12.51
CA VAL A 142 14.50 31.49 -11.16
C VAL A 142 13.55 32.68 -11.13
N THR A 143 12.25 32.37 -11.11
CA THR A 143 11.19 33.36 -10.93
C THR A 143 10.71 33.34 -9.49
N LEU A 144 10.85 34.47 -8.80
CA LEU A 144 10.32 34.71 -7.47
C LEU A 144 9.14 35.68 -7.58
N GLN A 145 8.08 35.42 -6.83
CA GLN A 145 6.91 36.29 -6.78
C GLN A 145 6.35 36.39 -5.36
N TYR A 146 5.61 37.47 -5.11
CA TYR A 146 4.75 37.50 -3.94
C TYR A 146 3.76 36.34 -4.01
N GLN A 147 3.48 35.72 -2.87
CA GLN A 147 2.43 34.70 -2.81
C GLN A 147 1.07 35.33 -3.13
N ASN A 148 0.57 35.08 -4.35
CA ASN A 148 -0.77 35.47 -4.77
C ASN A 148 -1.77 34.32 -4.58
N GLU A 149 -3.06 34.65 -4.54
CA GLU A 149 -4.18 33.73 -4.32
C GLU A 149 -4.44 32.78 -5.52
N ASP A 150 -3.97 33.10 -6.74
CA ASP A 150 -4.40 32.44 -7.99
C ASP A 150 -3.41 31.46 -8.66
N TYR A 151 -2.15 31.35 -8.22
CA TYR A 151 -1.20 30.43 -8.88
C TYR A 151 -1.38 29.00 -8.34
N GLY A 152 -2.18 28.20 -9.03
CA GLY A 152 -2.51 26.84 -8.60
C GLY A 152 -2.82 25.87 -9.73
N TYR A 153 -1.86 25.61 -10.62
CA TYR A 153 -1.76 24.29 -11.24
C TYR A 153 -0.89 23.42 -10.32
N GLY A 154 -1.54 22.51 -9.61
CA GLY A 154 -0.96 21.62 -8.62
C GLY A 154 -0.99 22.24 -7.24
N TYR A 155 -1.69 21.59 -6.30
CA TYR A 155 -1.24 21.82 -4.93
C TYR A 155 0.15 21.20 -4.83
N ARG A 156 0.98 21.82 -4.03
CA ARG A 156 2.13 21.14 -3.47
C ARG A 156 1.96 21.27 -1.97
N SER A 157 2.73 20.49 -1.22
CA SER A 157 2.97 20.69 0.21
C SER A 157 3.42 22.12 0.57
N GLU A 158 3.57 23.03 -0.40
CA GLU A 158 3.94 24.45 -0.30
C GLU A 158 2.97 25.36 0.49
N THR A 159 1.83 24.88 1.02
CA THR A 159 1.12 25.63 2.09
C THR A 159 1.68 25.31 3.47
N TYR A 160 2.23 24.10 3.66
CA TYR A 160 2.72 23.56 4.93
C TYR A 160 3.87 22.58 4.63
N ASN A 161 5.07 23.11 4.48
CA ASN A 161 6.26 22.28 4.28
C ASN A 161 6.87 21.87 5.62
N GLU A 162 7.80 20.93 5.59
CA GLU A 162 8.44 20.41 6.80
C GLU A 162 9.22 21.49 7.56
N PHE A 163 9.93 22.38 6.86
CA PHE A 163 10.64 23.52 7.44
C PHE A 163 9.70 24.44 8.23
N ASP A 164 8.61 24.88 7.62
CA ASP A 164 7.69 25.85 8.20
C ASP A 164 6.99 25.21 9.43
N LEU A 165 6.50 23.97 9.31
CA LEU A 165 5.83 23.28 10.42
C LEU A 165 6.79 22.87 11.53
N ARG A 166 8.10 22.74 11.24
CA ARG A 166 9.13 22.48 12.26
C ARG A 166 9.19 23.57 13.31
N LEU A 167 8.75 24.79 13.02
CA LEU A 167 8.71 25.88 14.01
C LEU A 167 7.87 25.52 15.23
N ARG A 168 6.74 24.84 15.02
CA ARG A 168 5.87 24.34 16.10
C ARG A 168 6.63 23.49 17.12
N LYS A 169 7.59 22.68 16.66
CA LYS A 169 8.44 21.86 17.54
C LYS A 169 9.31 22.74 18.45
N HIS A 170 9.97 23.74 17.90
CA HIS A 170 10.82 24.65 18.67
C HIS A 170 10.00 25.53 19.63
N LEU A 171 8.85 26.04 19.19
CA LEU A 171 7.91 26.79 20.04
C LEU A 171 7.44 25.96 21.24
N SER A 172 7.22 24.65 21.05
CA SER A 172 6.82 23.76 22.14
C SER A 172 7.90 23.59 23.22
N LEU A 173 9.17 23.69 22.84
CA LEU A 173 10.33 23.55 23.74
C LEU A 173 10.80 24.88 24.35
N ALA A 174 10.29 26.00 23.84
CA ALA A 174 10.77 27.33 24.22
C ALA A 174 10.35 27.71 25.65
N GLU A 175 11.22 28.45 26.35
CA GLU A 175 10.85 29.12 27.59
C GLU A 175 9.68 30.09 27.37
N GLU A 176 8.84 30.27 28.39
CA GLU A 176 7.59 31.05 28.31
C GLU A 176 7.79 32.44 27.71
N SER A 177 8.82 33.17 28.13
CA SER A 177 9.07 34.52 27.63
C SER A 177 9.45 34.55 26.14
N CYS A 178 10.22 33.56 25.69
CA CYS A 178 10.65 33.44 24.29
C CYS A 178 9.46 33.02 23.42
N TRP A 179 8.68 32.04 23.88
CA TRP A 179 7.47 31.61 23.21
C TRP A 179 6.47 32.76 23.03
N GLN A 180 6.22 33.56 24.08
CA GLN A 180 5.30 34.69 24.00
C GLN A 180 5.74 35.69 22.94
N ARG A 181 7.03 36.06 22.90
CA ARG A 181 7.56 36.98 21.88
C ARG A 181 7.42 36.41 20.46
N CYS A 182 7.69 35.12 20.27
CA CYS A 182 7.49 34.46 18.97
C CYS A 182 6.00 34.41 18.56
N ALA A 183 5.11 34.07 19.50
CA ALA A 183 3.67 34.04 19.28
C ALA A 183 3.14 35.44 18.91
N ASP A 184 3.58 36.49 19.60
CA ASP A 184 3.22 37.87 19.30
C ASP A 184 3.65 38.30 17.89
N LYS A 185 4.87 37.93 17.46
CA LYS A 185 5.35 38.16 16.09
C LYS A 185 4.48 37.46 15.05
N LEU A 186 4.14 36.19 15.28
CA LEU A 186 3.29 35.40 14.39
C LEU A 186 1.87 36.01 14.27
N ILE A 187 1.28 36.41 15.40
CA ILE A 187 -0.05 37.04 15.45
C ILE A 187 -0.02 38.39 14.76
N ALA A 188 0.99 39.23 15.04
CA ALA A 188 1.12 40.55 14.43
C ALA A 188 1.29 40.48 12.89
N ALA A 189 1.85 39.39 12.37
CA ALA A 189 2.00 39.18 10.93
C ALA A 189 0.71 38.76 10.19
N LEU A 190 -0.29 38.20 10.90
CA LEU A 190 -1.52 37.66 10.30
C LEU A 190 -2.24 38.60 9.32
N PRO A 191 -2.42 39.91 9.60
CA PRO A 191 -3.12 40.81 8.68
C PRO A 191 -2.41 40.96 7.34
N GLY A 192 -1.07 40.91 7.34
CA GLY A 192 -0.24 41.03 6.14
C GLY A 192 -0.14 39.73 5.33
N ILE A 193 -0.30 38.57 5.97
CA ILE A 193 -0.22 37.26 5.30
C ILE A 193 -1.48 37.03 4.44
N THR A 194 -1.29 36.51 3.23
CA THR A 194 -2.37 36.13 2.30
C THR A 194 -3.36 35.16 2.97
N LYS A 195 -4.67 35.37 2.79
CA LYS A 195 -5.74 34.63 3.49
C LYS A 195 -5.56 33.11 3.44
N VAL A 196 -5.13 32.57 2.29
CA VAL A 196 -4.92 31.13 2.07
C VAL A 196 -3.82 30.52 2.94
N ARG A 197 -2.84 31.32 3.41
CA ARG A 197 -1.73 30.87 4.27
C ARG A 197 -1.97 31.08 5.76
N ARG A 198 -2.91 31.95 6.16
CA ARG A 198 -3.19 32.24 7.57
C ARG A 198 -3.48 31.01 8.44
N PRO A 199 -4.18 29.95 7.96
CA PRO A 199 -4.39 28.75 8.76
C PRO A 199 -3.10 28.08 9.27
N PHE A 200 -1.96 28.27 8.59
CA PHE A 200 -0.65 27.80 9.04
C PHE A 200 -0.21 28.41 10.36
N ILE A 201 -0.47 29.70 10.54
CA ILE A 201 -0.05 30.41 11.74
C ILE A 201 -0.79 29.85 12.96
N ALA A 202 -2.09 29.62 12.83
CA ALA A 202 -2.87 28.92 13.85
C ALA A 202 -2.35 27.50 14.13
N LEU A 203 -1.90 26.78 13.09
CA LEU A 203 -1.33 25.45 13.26
C LEU A 203 -0.03 25.45 14.09
N ASN A 204 0.77 26.52 14.07
CA ASN A 204 2.00 26.64 14.88
C ASN A 204 1.75 27.03 16.33
N LEU A 205 0.56 27.57 16.64
CA LEU A 205 0.19 28.07 17.95
C LEU A 205 -1.02 27.29 18.50
N PRO A 206 -0.88 25.97 18.74
CA PRO A 206 -2.00 25.18 19.26
C PRO A 206 -2.44 25.65 20.67
N GLU A 207 -1.59 26.35 21.40
CA GLU A 207 -1.93 26.94 22.71
C GLU A 207 -2.82 28.19 22.61
N LYS A 208 -3.05 28.71 21.39
CA LYS A 208 -3.92 29.84 21.11
C LYS A 208 -5.03 29.46 20.11
N PRO A 209 -5.93 28.53 20.48
CA PRO A 209 -6.99 28.06 19.58
C PRO A 209 -7.97 29.16 19.16
N GLU A 210 -8.05 30.26 19.91
CA GLU A 210 -8.80 31.46 19.53
C GLU A 210 -8.43 31.99 18.13
N ILE A 211 -7.14 31.90 17.75
CA ILE A 211 -6.68 32.29 16.42
C ILE A 211 -7.32 31.39 15.35
N ALA A 212 -7.31 30.06 15.59
CA ALA A 212 -7.92 29.12 14.67
C ALA A 212 -9.43 29.39 14.53
N ASN A 213 -10.11 29.64 15.65
CA ASN A 213 -11.55 29.93 15.70
C ASN A 213 -11.91 31.21 14.94
N GLU A 214 -11.15 32.29 15.10
CA GLU A 214 -11.35 33.55 14.37
C GLU A 214 -11.15 33.39 12.86
N LEU A 215 -10.09 32.67 12.47
CA LEU A 215 -9.76 32.43 11.06
C LEU A 215 -10.84 31.61 10.34
N VAL A 216 -11.69 30.85 11.06
CA VAL A 216 -12.83 30.16 10.46
C VAL A 216 -13.80 31.16 9.84
N SER A 217 -14.06 32.31 10.47
CA SER A 217 -15.02 33.30 9.94
C SER A 217 -14.54 34.07 8.70
N LEU A 218 -13.27 33.92 8.30
CA LEU A 218 -12.72 34.65 7.17
C LEU A 218 -13.29 34.16 5.84
N GLU A 219 -14.05 35.04 5.18
CA GLU A 219 -14.53 34.85 3.83
C GLU A 219 -13.42 35.12 2.80
N CYS A 220 -13.30 34.22 1.83
CA CYS A 220 -12.42 34.33 0.68
C CYS A 220 -13.29 34.17 -0.58
N SER A 221 -13.19 35.13 -1.51
CA SER A 221 -13.97 35.15 -2.76
C SER A 221 -13.63 34.00 -3.72
N GLN A 222 -12.59 33.24 -3.43
CA GLN A 222 -12.15 32.12 -4.25
C GLN A 222 -12.88 30.81 -3.91
N THR A 223 -13.20 30.05 -4.95
CA THR A 223 -13.90 28.76 -4.91
C THR A 223 -13.11 27.64 -4.20
N HIS A 224 -11.85 27.89 -3.79
CA HIS A 224 -10.90 26.90 -3.32
C HIS A 224 -10.13 27.31 -2.05
N PHE A 225 -10.77 27.92 -1.04
CA PHE A 225 -10.16 28.11 0.29
C PHE A 225 -10.06 26.78 1.07
N ARG A 226 -9.33 25.81 0.50
CA ARG A 226 -9.24 24.44 0.98
C ARG A 226 -8.28 24.30 2.17
N SER A 227 -7.30 25.21 2.30
CA SER A 227 -6.36 25.26 3.43
C SER A 227 -7.05 25.50 4.78
N LYS A 228 -8.26 26.09 4.77
CA LYS A 228 -9.14 26.26 5.94
C LYS A 228 -9.45 24.94 6.65
N GLU A 229 -9.42 23.79 5.94
CA GLU A 229 -9.62 22.48 6.56
C GLU A 229 -8.60 22.21 7.69
N TRP A 230 -7.35 22.68 7.57
CA TRP A 230 -6.29 22.49 8.58
C TRP A 230 -6.61 23.11 9.95
N LEU A 231 -7.51 24.10 10.00
CA LEU A 231 -7.99 24.66 11.28
C LEU A 231 -8.67 23.60 12.15
N LYS A 232 -9.16 22.49 11.57
CA LYS A 232 -9.72 21.35 12.31
C LYS A 232 -8.73 20.71 13.30
N VAL A 233 -7.43 20.93 13.14
CA VAL A 233 -6.43 20.37 14.06
C VAL A 233 -6.40 21.14 15.38
N VAL A 234 -6.65 22.46 15.36
CA VAL A 234 -6.44 23.36 16.50
C VAL A 234 -7.75 23.95 17.04
N ALA A 235 -8.71 24.29 16.17
CA ALA A 235 -9.98 24.90 16.57
C ALA A 235 -10.70 24.06 17.64
N ASP A 236 -11.21 24.72 18.66
CA ASP A 236 -11.91 24.12 19.81
C ASP A 236 -13.29 24.72 20.05
N ASP A 237 -13.62 25.86 19.42
CA ASP A 237 -14.96 26.45 19.52
C ASP A 237 -15.98 25.59 18.77
N PRO A 238 -17.09 25.16 19.41
CA PRO A 238 -18.08 24.31 18.78
C PRO A 238 -18.72 24.89 17.52
N LYS A 239 -18.86 26.23 17.40
CA LYS A 239 -19.43 26.85 16.19
C LYS A 239 -18.41 26.80 15.04
N ALA A 240 -17.14 27.14 15.33
CA ALA A 240 -16.05 27.05 14.38
C ALA A 240 -15.88 25.61 13.85
N VAL A 241 -15.87 24.61 14.74
CA VAL A 241 -15.76 23.19 14.38
C VAL A 241 -16.94 22.74 13.50
N LYS A 242 -18.16 23.19 13.79
CA LYS A 242 -19.35 22.90 12.99
C LYS A 242 -19.25 23.48 11.58
N GLU A 243 -18.71 24.69 11.43
CA GLU A 243 -18.47 25.27 10.12
C GLU A 243 -17.39 24.50 9.34
N LEU A 244 -16.31 24.12 10.02
CA LEU A 244 -15.21 23.36 9.46
C LEU A 244 -15.63 21.96 8.97
N ALA A 245 -16.69 21.37 9.51
CA ALA A 245 -17.21 20.07 9.07
C ALA A 245 -17.56 20.03 7.57
N ARG A 246 -17.82 21.18 6.95
CA ARG A 246 -18.12 21.29 5.50
C ARG A 246 -16.87 21.15 4.62
N TYR A 247 -15.68 21.36 5.18
CA TYR A 247 -14.41 21.29 4.46
C TYR A 247 -13.82 19.89 4.64
N TRP A 248 -13.62 19.17 3.55
CA TRP A 248 -13.10 17.79 3.61
C TRP A 248 -12.26 17.38 2.40
N SER A 249 -12.19 18.24 1.38
CA SER A 249 -11.53 17.95 0.11
C SER A 249 -10.03 17.70 0.26
N GLN A 250 -9.40 18.18 1.33
CA GLN A 250 -7.97 18.02 1.55
C GLN A 250 -7.63 16.68 2.19
N ASP A 251 -8.54 16.02 2.90
CA ASP A 251 -8.22 14.80 3.65
C ASP A 251 -7.02 15.01 4.58
N ILE A 252 -7.07 16.07 5.40
CA ILE A 252 -5.92 16.50 6.21
C ILE A 252 -5.49 15.49 7.28
N PHE A 253 -6.33 14.49 7.57
CA PHE A 253 -6.17 13.51 8.65
C PHE A 253 -5.71 12.13 8.12
N SER A 254 -5.32 12.05 6.86
CA SER A 254 -4.75 10.84 6.26
C SER A 254 -3.40 11.15 5.64
N ASP A 255 -2.41 10.29 5.91
CA ASP A 255 -1.15 10.30 5.18
C ASP A 255 -1.40 9.75 3.77
N ARG A 256 -0.87 10.43 2.75
CA ARG A 256 -1.01 9.99 1.35
C ARG A 256 0.14 10.50 0.49
N GLU A 257 0.53 9.68 -0.47
CA GLU A 257 1.46 10.06 -1.52
C GLU A 257 0.79 10.95 -2.58
N ALA A 258 1.59 11.72 -3.31
CA ALA A 258 1.11 12.51 -4.43
C ALA A 258 0.56 11.60 -5.56
N SER A 259 -0.55 12.03 -6.14
CA SER A 259 -1.19 11.43 -7.32
C SER A 259 -1.71 12.53 -8.25
N TYR A 260 -2.17 12.19 -9.45
CA TYR A 260 -2.78 13.17 -10.35
C TYR A 260 -4.04 13.85 -9.75
N MET A 261 -4.75 13.16 -8.84
CA MET A 261 -6.00 13.66 -8.24
C MET A 261 -5.83 14.30 -6.85
N SER A 262 -4.69 14.06 -6.18
CA SER A 262 -4.51 14.47 -4.79
C SER A 262 -3.03 14.62 -4.46
N HIS A 263 -2.72 15.56 -3.58
CA HIS A 263 -1.35 15.95 -3.29
C HIS A 263 -0.83 15.26 -2.04
N GLU A 264 0.48 15.17 -1.95
CA GLU A 264 1.16 14.55 -0.83
C GLU A 264 0.78 15.20 0.50
N ASN A 265 0.49 14.38 1.51
CA ASN A 265 0.29 14.80 2.89
C ASN A 265 0.98 13.79 3.80
N HIS A 266 2.01 14.23 4.53
CA HIS A 266 2.75 13.38 5.47
C HIS A 266 2.39 13.62 6.93
N PHE A 267 1.49 14.57 7.19
CA PHE A 267 1.14 15.04 8.53
C PHE A 267 -0.24 14.57 8.99
N GLY A 268 -0.96 13.78 8.20
CA GLY A 268 -2.32 13.37 8.54
C GLY A 268 -2.41 12.51 9.78
N TYR A 269 -1.50 11.55 9.93
CA TYR A 269 -1.37 10.77 11.17
C TYR A 269 -1.00 11.66 12.35
N ALA A 270 -0.01 12.54 12.18
CA ALA A 270 0.48 13.45 13.22
C ALA A 270 -0.61 14.42 13.69
N ALA A 271 -1.42 14.93 12.76
CA ALA A 271 -2.56 15.80 13.02
C ALA A 271 -3.68 15.07 13.76
N CYS A 272 -4.02 13.83 13.39
CA CYS A 272 -4.98 13.01 14.13
C CYS A 272 -4.52 12.81 15.58
N ALA A 273 -3.26 12.43 15.74
CA ALA A 273 -2.67 12.09 17.02
C ALA A 273 -2.57 13.32 17.94
N ALA A 274 -2.21 14.48 17.39
CA ALA A 274 -2.19 15.76 18.11
C ALA A 274 -3.61 16.15 18.55
N LEU A 275 -4.57 16.13 17.62
CA LEU A 275 -5.95 16.49 17.92
C LEU A 275 -6.57 15.61 19.03
N LEU A 276 -6.37 14.29 18.97
CA LEU A 276 -6.87 13.38 20.02
C LEU A 276 -6.17 13.61 21.36
N ARG A 277 -4.86 13.91 21.35
CA ARG A 277 -4.10 14.18 22.57
C ARG A 277 -4.53 15.50 23.22
N GLU A 278 -4.76 16.53 22.41
CA GLU A 278 -5.08 17.89 22.87
C GLU A 278 -6.55 18.02 23.29
N GLN A 279 -7.49 17.45 22.51
CA GLN A 279 -8.93 17.66 22.70
C GLN A 279 -9.69 16.40 23.16
N GLY A 280 -8.98 15.29 23.40
CA GLY A 280 -9.54 14.06 23.96
C GLY A 280 -10.71 13.51 23.14
N LEU A 281 -11.78 13.10 23.82
CA LEU A 281 -12.96 12.52 23.18
C LEU A 281 -13.78 13.53 22.37
N ALA A 282 -13.69 14.83 22.65
CA ALA A 282 -14.38 15.88 21.88
C ALA A 282 -13.90 15.94 20.41
N ALA A 283 -12.71 15.40 20.11
CA ALA A 283 -12.19 15.27 18.75
C ALA A 283 -12.86 14.15 17.93
N VAL A 284 -13.42 13.12 18.58
CA VAL A 284 -13.89 11.90 17.89
C VAL A 284 -14.93 12.20 16.80
N PRO A 285 -15.96 13.04 17.04
CA PRO A 285 -16.91 13.40 15.98
C PRO A 285 -16.25 14.08 14.76
N ARG A 286 -15.19 14.87 14.98
CA ARG A 286 -14.43 15.56 13.92
C ARG A 286 -13.69 14.57 13.03
N LEU A 287 -13.27 13.44 13.61
CA LEU A 287 -12.54 12.37 12.95
C LEU A 287 -13.44 11.34 12.25
N ALA A 288 -14.76 11.39 12.47
CA ALA A 288 -15.68 10.34 12.05
C ALA A 288 -15.65 10.04 10.54
N MET A 289 -15.45 11.06 9.71
CA MET A 289 -15.35 10.87 8.26
C MET A 289 -14.05 10.20 7.80
N TYR A 290 -12.98 10.28 8.60
CA TYR A 290 -11.67 9.72 8.32
C TYR A 290 -11.46 8.35 8.97
N ALA A 291 -12.36 7.92 9.87
CA ALA A 291 -12.24 6.68 10.65
C ALA A 291 -12.08 5.38 9.82
N HIS A 292 -12.51 5.39 8.55
CA HIS A 292 -12.33 4.26 7.65
C HIS A 292 -10.89 4.10 7.13
N LYS A 293 -10.08 5.15 7.23
CA LYS A 293 -8.68 5.21 6.81
C LYS A 293 -7.78 4.60 7.88
N GLU A 294 -6.59 4.20 7.46
CA GLU A 294 -5.64 3.50 8.34
C GLU A 294 -5.09 4.40 9.44
N ASP A 295 -4.77 5.66 9.17
CA ASP A 295 -4.18 6.56 10.15
C ASP A 295 -5.12 6.86 11.31
N CYS A 296 -6.25 7.50 11.00
CA CYS A 296 -7.30 7.80 11.96
C CYS A 296 -7.88 6.54 12.62
N GLY A 297 -8.23 5.50 11.84
CA GLY A 297 -8.82 4.27 12.35
C GLY A 297 -7.90 3.52 13.33
N SER A 298 -6.58 3.53 13.10
CA SER A 298 -5.61 2.87 13.99
C SER A 298 -5.42 3.57 15.34
N LEU A 299 -5.63 4.89 15.40
CA LEU A 299 -5.61 5.67 16.64
C LEU A 299 -6.91 5.47 17.44
N LEU A 300 -8.06 5.55 16.75
CA LEU A 300 -9.38 5.38 17.37
C LEU A 300 -9.51 4.00 18.05
N VAL A 301 -9.01 2.93 17.44
CA VAL A 301 -9.13 1.57 18.00
C VAL A 301 -8.51 1.39 19.39
N GLN A 302 -7.66 2.32 19.85
CA GLN A 302 -6.97 2.24 21.14
C GLN A 302 -7.78 2.85 22.29
N ILE A 303 -8.82 3.64 22.00
CA ILE A 303 -9.53 4.45 23.00
C ILE A 303 -10.76 3.68 23.47
N ASN A 304 -10.78 3.20 24.73
CA ASN A 304 -11.94 2.54 25.33
C ASN A 304 -13.07 3.53 25.63
N HIS A 305 -13.94 3.80 24.63
CA HIS A 305 -15.11 4.67 24.79
C HIS A 305 -16.28 4.32 23.85
N PRO A 306 -17.56 4.34 24.29
CA PRO A 306 -18.72 4.05 23.43
C PRO A 306 -18.82 4.94 22.18
N GLN A 307 -18.47 6.23 22.28
CA GLN A 307 -18.51 7.15 21.13
C GLN A 307 -17.51 6.76 20.01
N VAL A 308 -16.39 6.13 20.40
CA VAL A 308 -15.33 5.71 19.47
C VAL A 308 -15.79 4.50 18.67
N ILE A 309 -16.28 3.46 19.33
CA ILE A 309 -16.80 2.27 18.64
C ILE A 309 -18.06 2.58 17.84
N ARG A 310 -18.90 3.51 18.29
CA ARG A 310 -20.01 4.04 17.48
C ARG A 310 -19.49 4.59 16.15
N THR A 311 -18.43 5.39 16.19
CA THR A 311 -17.80 5.94 14.97
C THR A 311 -17.25 4.83 14.06
N LEU A 312 -16.58 3.83 14.63
CA LEU A 312 -16.03 2.69 13.87
C LEU A 312 -17.14 1.82 13.25
N LEU A 313 -18.23 1.58 13.98
CA LEU A 313 -19.41 0.83 13.51
C LEU A 313 -20.09 1.50 12.31
N LEU A 314 -20.09 2.83 12.24
CA LEU A 314 -20.68 3.57 11.11
C LEU A 314 -19.89 3.45 9.81
N VAL A 315 -18.60 3.12 9.89
CA VAL A 315 -17.71 2.99 8.74
C VAL A 315 -17.28 1.54 8.47
N ALA A 316 -17.77 0.58 9.26
CA ALA A 316 -17.41 -0.84 9.18
C ALA A 316 -17.67 -1.45 7.79
N ASP A 317 -18.72 -0.98 7.12
CA ASP A 317 -19.14 -1.42 5.79
C ASP A 317 -18.38 -0.73 4.63
N LYS A 318 -17.41 0.14 4.92
CA LYS A 318 -16.68 0.88 3.88
C LYS A 318 -15.56 0.07 3.25
N ASN A 319 -14.86 -0.75 4.04
CA ASN A 319 -13.77 -1.60 3.57
C ASN A 319 -13.47 -2.72 4.58
N LYS A 320 -12.79 -3.78 4.13
CA LYS A 320 -12.40 -4.94 4.97
C LYS A 320 -11.59 -4.53 6.22
N PRO A 321 -10.61 -3.62 6.17
CA PRO A 321 -9.89 -3.16 7.37
C PRO A 321 -10.79 -2.52 8.43
N SER A 322 -11.79 -1.72 8.04
CA SER A 322 -12.70 -1.07 8.99
C SER A 322 -13.54 -2.09 9.76
N LEU A 323 -14.01 -3.14 9.07
CA LEU A 323 -14.69 -4.27 9.70
C LEU A 323 -13.79 -5.02 10.69
N GLN A 324 -12.53 -5.27 10.32
CA GLN A 324 -11.54 -5.91 11.20
C GLN A 324 -11.25 -5.06 12.45
N ARG A 325 -11.21 -3.73 12.31
CA ARG A 325 -11.04 -2.80 13.44
C ARG A 325 -12.19 -2.91 14.44
N VAL A 326 -13.44 -3.00 13.98
CA VAL A 326 -14.60 -3.23 14.87
C VAL A 326 -14.48 -4.56 15.60
N ALA A 327 -14.12 -5.65 14.91
CA ALA A 327 -13.93 -6.96 15.55
C ALA A 327 -12.83 -6.92 16.62
N LYS A 328 -11.69 -6.29 16.32
CA LYS A 328 -10.59 -6.11 17.28
C LYS A 328 -11.00 -5.25 18.47
N TYR A 329 -11.70 -4.14 18.23
CA TYR A 329 -12.19 -3.27 19.28
C TYR A 329 -13.18 -3.99 20.20
N SER A 330 -14.16 -4.70 19.62
CA SER A 330 -15.18 -5.47 20.35
C SER A 330 -14.56 -6.49 21.30
N LYS A 331 -13.51 -7.18 20.85
CA LYS A 331 -12.76 -8.13 21.69
C LYS A 331 -12.04 -7.46 22.87
N ASN A 332 -11.46 -6.28 22.64
CA ASN A 332 -10.65 -5.58 23.66
C ASN A 332 -11.51 -4.78 24.64
N PHE A 333 -12.63 -4.23 24.18
CA PHE A 333 -13.51 -3.31 24.91
C PHE A 333 -14.98 -3.71 24.77
N PRO A 334 -15.36 -4.88 25.30
CA PRO A 334 -16.69 -5.44 25.12
C PRO A 334 -17.80 -4.61 25.79
N HIS A 335 -17.53 -4.00 26.96
CA HIS A 335 -18.48 -3.12 27.66
C HIS A 335 -18.89 -1.90 26.83
N ALA A 336 -17.90 -1.17 26.30
CA ALA A 336 -18.16 -0.01 25.45
C ALA A 336 -18.87 -0.40 24.15
N THR A 337 -18.56 -1.58 23.61
CA THR A 337 -19.18 -2.10 22.39
C THR A 337 -20.64 -2.47 22.61
N LEU A 338 -20.96 -3.15 23.71
CA LEU A 338 -22.33 -3.45 24.12
C LEU A 338 -23.13 -2.16 24.26
N ALA A 339 -22.59 -1.18 24.99
CA ALA A 339 -23.27 0.10 25.20
C ALA A 339 -23.57 0.82 23.89
N ALA A 340 -22.58 0.93 23.01
CA ALA A 340 -22.77 1.59 21.72
C ALA A 340 -23.76 0.86 20.80
N LEU A 341 -23.75 -0.48 20.77
CA LEU A 341 -24.70 -1.27 19.99
C LEU A 341 -26.12 -1.11 20.52
N ALA A 342 -26.32 -1.17 21.84
CA ALA A 342 -27.62 -0.99 22.46
C ALA A 342 -28.21 0.40 22.17
N GLU A 343 -27.39 1.45 22.24
CA GLU A 343 -27.82 2.80 21.88
C GLU A 343 -28.10 2.98 20.39
N LEU A 344 -27.29 2.38 19.52
CA LEU A 344 -27.48 2.46 18.07
C LEU A 344 -28.75 1.74 17.62
N LEU A 345 -29.03 0.56 18.17
CA LEU A 345 -30.22 -0.24 17.90
C LEU A 345 -31.50 0.34 18.54
N ALA A 346 -31.37 1.21 19.53
CA ALA A 346 -32.50 1.95 20.10
C ALA A 346 -32.99 3.09 19.18
N LEU A 347 -32.20 3.49 18.17
CA LEU A 347 -32.60 4.52 17.21
C LEU A 347 -33.67 3.98 16.27
N LYS A 348 -34.60 4.86 15.85
CA LYS A 348 -35.66 4.51 14.88
C LYS A 348 -35.12 3.99 13.54
N ALA A 349 -33.95 4.45 13.14
CA ALA A 349 -33.24 3.99 11.96
C ALA A 349 -31.73 4.17 12.15
N PRO A 350 -30.90 3.29 11.57
CA PRO A 350 -29.46 3.44 11.59
C PRO A 350 -29.02 4.78 10.98
N PRO A 351 -28.16 5.57 11.65
CA PRO A 351 -27.67 6.82 11.10
C PRO A 351 -26.87 6.61 9.81
N ALA A 352 -26.89 7.62 8.95
CA ALA A 352 -26.10 7.63 7.72
C ALA A 352 -24.59 7.59 8.03
N ARG A 353 -23.81 7.08 7.07
CA ARG A 353 -22.35 7.08 7.17
C ARG A 353 -21.84 8.54 7.23
N PRO A 354 -20.88 8.87 8.10
CA PRO A 354 -20.21 10.17 8.08
C PRO A 354 -19.43 10.39 6.76
N GLY A 355 -19.67 11.50 6.08
CA GLY A 355 -18.86 12.01 4.95
C GLY A 355 -19.23 11.52 3.53
N TYR A 356 -18.39 11.88 2.55
CA TYR A 356 -18.57 11.66 1.11
C TYR A 356 -18.06 10.28 0.62
N PRO A 357 -18.57 9.70 -0.50
CA PRO A 357 -19.68 10.17 -1.33
C PRO A 357 -21.01 10.20 -0.58
N ILE A 358 -21.79 11.25 -0.84
CA ILE A 358 -23.23 11.24 -0.60
C ILE A 358 -23.72 9.99 -1.34
N ILE A 359 -24.09 8.97 -0.59
CA ILE A 359 -24.71 7.77 -1.15
C ILE A 359 -25.99 8.29 -1.82
N GLU A 360 -26.18 7.98 -3.11
CA GLU A 360 -27.43 8.30 -3.81
C GLU A 360 -28.60 7.95 -2.88
N ASP A 361 -29.54 8.86 -2.64
CA ASP A 361 -30.62 8.68 -1.64
C ASP A 361 -31.36 7.34 -1.79
N LYS A 362 -31.36 6.79 -3.01
CA LYS A 362 -31.92 5.47 -3.35
C LYS A 362 -31.21 4.27 -2.71
N LYS A 363 -29.91 4.35 -2.42
CA LYS A 363 -29.09 3.25 -1.86
C LYS A 363 -28.98 3.32 -0.33
N LEU A 364 -29.36 4.44 0.28
CA LEU A 364 -29.29 4.66 1.71
C LEU A 364 -30.14 3.65 2.53
N PRO A 365 -31.40 3.32 2.15
CA PRO A 365 -32.22 2.37 2.93
C PRO A 365 -31.64 0.95 2.98
N ALA A 366 -31.12 0.46 1.85
CA ALA A 366 -30.50 -0.87 1.77
C ALA A 366 -29.24 -0.97 2.64
N GLN A 367 -28.43 0.10 2.64
CA GLN A 367 -27.24 0.17 3.49
C GLN A 367 -27.60 0.22 4.98
N GLN A 368 -28.58 1.06 5.36
CA GLN A 368 -29.05 1.14 6.75
C GLN A 368 -29.53 -0.22 7.22
N LYS A 369 -30.35 -0.92 6.42
CA LYS A 369 -30.82 -2.28 6.74
C LYS A 369 -29.67 -3.28 6.96
N ALA A 370 -28.70 -3.34 6.05
CA ALA A 370 -27.56 -4.26 6.19
C ALA A 370 -26.72 -3.96 7.45
N ARG A 371 -26.61 -2.67 7.82
CA ARG A 371 -25.90 -2.26 9.03
C ARG A 371 -26.66 -2.64 10.30
N ASP A 372 -27.98 -2.48 10.28
CA ASP A 372 -28.87 -2.91 11.36
C ASP A 372 -28.74 -4.42 11.63
N GLU A 373 -28.82 -5.24 10.58
CA GLU A 373 -28.64 -6.69 10.64
C GLU A 373 -27.27 -7.07 11.20
N TYR A 374 -26.22 -6.38 10.78
CA TYR A 374 -24.87 -6.58 11.30
C TYR A 374 -24.76 -6.24 12.80
N TRP A 375 -25.34 -5.11 13.24
CA TRP A 375 -25.34 -4.70 14.65
C TRP A 375 -26.12 -5.67 15.54
N HIS A 376 -27.28 -6.14 15.07
CA HIS A 376 -28.05 -7.18 15.76
C HIS A 376 -27.26 -8.48 15.92
N THR A 377 -26.56 -8.92 14.87
CA THR A 377 -25.73 -10.14 14.90
C THR A 377 -24.55 -10.00 15.88
N LEU A 378 -23.88 -8.84 15.87
CA LEU A 378 -22.75 -8.57 16.77
C LEU A 378 -23.20 -8.50 18.23
N LEU A 379 -24.34 -7.86 18.53
CA LEU A 379 -24.90 -7.80 19.87
C LEU A 379 -25.31 -9.19 20.36
N GLN A 380 -25.97 -10.00 19.50
CA GLN A 380 -26.31 -11.39 19.83
C GLN A 380 -25.08 -12.22 20.17
N THR A 381 -24.00 -12.07 19.39
CA THR A 381 -22.73 -12.78 19.62
C THR A 381 -22.08 -12.38 20.94
N LEU A 382 -22.11 -11.10 21.29
CA LEU A 382 -21.60 -10.60 22.57
C LEU A 382 -22.43 -11.14 23.75
N MET A 383 -23.76 -11.16 23.63
CA MET A 383 -24.65 -11.68 24.68
C MET A 383 -24.53 -13.19 24.86
N ALA A 384 -24.34 -13.95 23.78
CA ALA A 384 -24.13 -15.39 23.85
C ALA A 384 -22.78 -15.76 24.46
N SER A 385 -21.73 -14.98 24.17
CA SER A 385 -20.36 -15.26 24.65
C SER A 385 -20.09 -14.71 26.06
N GLN A 386 -20.68 -13.57 26.43
CA GLN A 386 -20.40 -12.87 27.69
C GLN A 386 -21.69 -12.23 28.27
N PRO A 387 -22.65 -13.04 28.75
CA PRO A 387 -23.94 -12.54 29.25
C PRO A 387 -23.81 -11.62 30.48
N GLN A 388 -22.75 -11.78 31.28
CA GLN A 388 -22.46 -11.01 32.49
C GLN A 388 -22.28 -9.51 32.21
N LEU A 389 -21.82 -9.13 31.00
CA LEU A 389 -21.62 -7.74 30.60
C LEU A 389 -22.90 -6.91 30.66
N ALA A 390 -24.06 -7.54 30.46
CA ALA A 390 -25.33 -6.85 30.47
C ALA A 390 -25.58 -6.22 31.86
N GLU A 391 -25.37 -6.96 32.95
CA GLU A 391 -25.60 -6.45 34.31
C GLU A 391 -24.72 -5.24 34.63
N GLU A 392 -23.48 -5.26 34.16
CA GLU A 392 -22.49 -4.21 34.40
C GLU A 392 -22.75 -2.94 33.58
N VAL A 393 -23.22 -3.09 32.34
CA VAL A 393 -23.45 -1.95 31.42
C VAL A 393 -24.85 -1.35 31.56
N MET A 394 -25.86 -2.14 31.93
CA MET A 394 -27.26 -1.72 32.06
C MET A 394 -27.49 -0.40 32.84
N PRO A 395 -26.81 -0.14 33.98
CA PRO A 395 -26.96 1.11 34.71
C PRO A 395 -26.51 2.36 33.93
N CYS A 396 -25.63 2.18 32.94
CA CYS A 396 -25.05 3.26 32.14
C CYS A 396 -25.85 3.56 30.85
N LEU A 397 -26.90 2.79 30.56
CA LEU A 397 -27.68 2.88 29.32
C LEU A 397 -28.94 3.74 29.50
N CYS A 398 -29.39 4.37 28.41
CA CYS A 398 -30.70 5.00 28.37
C CYS A 398 -31.84 3.95 28.42
N THR A 399 -33.04 4.36 28.83
CA THR A 399 -34.19 3.45 28.99
C THR A 399 -34.52 2.67 27.71
N GLN A 400 -34.33 3.29 26.53
CA GLN A 400 -34.56 2.63 25.24
C GLN A 400 -33.49 1.57 24.93
N ALA A 401 -32.22 1.85 25.22
CA ALA A 401 -31.12 0.90 25.05
C ALA A 401 -31.21 -0.27 26.05
N GLN A 402 -31.66 -0.02 27.28
CA GLN A 402 -31.94 -1.07 28.27
C GLN A 402 -33.01 -2.05 27.76
N ALA A 403 -34.06 -1.56 27.10
CA ALA A 403 -35.10 -2.41 26.51
C ALA A 403 -34.55 -3.34 25.42
N VAL A 404 -33.60 -2.86 24.61
CA VAL A 404 -32.92 -3.68 23.59
C VAL A 404 -32.16 -4.84 24.26
N VAL A 405 -31.32 -4.55 25.25
CA VAL A 405 -30.52 -5.57 25.96
C VAL A 405 -31.39 -6.62 26.66
N ASN A 406 -32.47 -6.18 27.33
CA ASN A 406 -33.42 -7.08 27.99
C ASN A 406 -34.11 -8.05 27.01
N GLY A 407 -34.36 -7.61 25.77
CA GLY A 407 -34.89 -8.47 24.71
C GLY A 407 -33.96 -9.65 24.37
N TYR A 408 -32.64 -9.43 24.39
CA TYR A 408 -31.65 -10.48 24.13
C TYR A 408 -31.43 -11.43 25.33
N LEU A 409 -31.47 -10.91 26.56
CA LEU A 409 -31.34 -11.73 27.77
C LEU A 409 -32.51 -12.72 27.92
N SER A 410 -33.70 -12.33 27.47
CA SER A 410 -34.90 -13.17 27.50
C SER A 410 -34.86 -14.32 26.48
N ALA A 411 -33.85 -14.38 25.60
CA ALA A 411 -33.82 -15.25 24.41
C ALA A 411 -32.71 -16.33 24.36
N SER A 412 -31.82 -16.47 25.37
CA SER A 412 -30.69 -17.43 25.26
C SER A 412 -30.97 -18.85 25.80
N PRO A 413 -30.52 -19.93 25.10
CA PRO A 413 -30.53 -21.31 25.60
C PRO A 413 -29.28 -21.67 26.43
N LYS A 414 -29.43 -22.58 27.40
CA LYS A 414 -28.38 -23.07 28.33
C LYS A 414 -27.33 -23.97 27.63
N LEU A 415 -26.05 -23.80 28.00
CA LEU A 415 -24.94 -24.71 27.71
C LEU A 415 -24.44 -25.38 29.00
N ALA A 416 -24.16 -26.69 28.96
CA ALA A 416 -23.62 -27.48 30.07
C ALA A 416 -22.26 -28.08 29.69
N PHE A 417 -21.31 -28.02 30.63
CA PHE A 417 -19.98 -28.65 30.58
C PHE A 417 -20.03 -30.09 31.12
N GLU A 418 -19.11 -30.95 30.65
CA GLU A 418 -18.15 -31.74 31.46
C GLU A 418 -17.45 -32.84 30.62
N SER A 419 -16.24 -33.20 31.06
CA SER A 419 -15.28 -34.10 30.43
C SER A 419 -14.99 -35.32 31.30
N THR A 420 -14.88 -36.51 30.72
CA THR A 420 -14.24 -37.70 31.34
C THR A 420 -13.46 -38.50 30.29
N HIS A 421 -12.29 -39.00 30.68
CA HIS A 421 -11.36 -39.79 29.87
C HIS A 421 -11.86 -41.24 29.60
N SER A 422 -11.61 -41.77 28.39
CA SER A 422 -10.81 -43.00 28.14
C SER A 422 -11.24 -43.82 26.89
N ASN A 423 -10.25 -44.08 26.02
CA ASN A 423 -9.96 -45.30 25.22
C ASN A 423 -10.88 -45.87 24.12
N ASP A 424 -11.45 -45.06 23.22
CA ASP A 424 -11.89 -45.55 21.89
C ASP A 424 -11.37 -44.66 20.74
N LEU A 425 -10.12 -44.18 20.83
CA LEU A 425 -9.57 -43.33 19.77
C LEU A 425 -9.07 -44.18 18.58
N PRO A 426 -9.40 -43.80 17.33
CA PRO A 426 -8.89 -44.44 16.12
C PRO A 426 -7.36 -44.45 16.05
N GLU A 427 -6.77 -45.47 15.41
CA GLU A 427 -5.31 -45.70 15.35
C GLU A 427 -4.51 -44.49 14.86
N ILE A 428 -5.04 -43.70 13.90
CA ILE A 428 -4.38 -42.47 13.42
C ILE A 428 -4.22 -41.39 14.49
N LEU A 429 -5.10 -41.36 15.51
CA LEU A 429 -5.04 -40.43 16.65
C LEU A 429 -4.25 -41.00 17.84
N VAL A 430 -3.86 -42.27 17.81
CA VAL A 430 -3.11 -42.94 18.87
C VAL A 430 -1.65 -43.18 18.45
N SER A 431 -1.42 -43.53 17.19
CA SER A 431 -0.10 -43.88 16.65
C SER A 431 0.00 -43.46 15.17
N PRO A 432 0.05 -42.15 14.89
CA PRO A 432 0.13 -41.66 13.52
C PRO A 432 1.46 -42.08 12.85
N PRO A 433 1.44 -42.37 11.54
CA PRO A 433 2.57 -42.94 10.82
C PRO A 433 3.79 -42.02 10.71
N TRP A 434 3.67 -40.72 11.02
CA TRP A 434 4.79 -39.78 11.07
C TRP A 434 5.42 -39.65 12.47
N ARG A 435 4.75 -40.15 13.52
CA ARG A 435 5.31 -40.23 14.88
C ARG A 435 5.95 -41.60 15.18
N GLY A 436 5.71 -42.62 14.34
CA GLY A 436 6.31 -43.96 14.43
C GLY A 436 7.16 -44.35 13.21
N LYS A 437 8.33 -44.98 13.46
CA LYS A 437 9.39 -45.45 12.53
C LYS A 437 9.92 -44.42 11.50
N LYS A 438 11.25 -44.37 11.35
CA LYS A 438 11.95 -43.56 10.35
C LYS A 438 11.44 -43.90 8.93
N LYS A 439 11.02 -42.88 8.18
CA LYS A 439 10.65 -42.97 6.75
C LYS A 439 11.70 -43.79 6.00
N THR A 440 11.27 -44.85 5.31
CA THR A 440 12.15 -45.71 4.51
C THR A 440 13.00 -44.84 3.59
N ALA A 441 14.33 -45.07 3.58
CA ALA A 441 15.23 -44.28 2.76
C ALA A 441 14.83 -44.41 1.29
N LEU A 442 14.44 -43.29 0.67
CA LEU A 442 14.11 -43.23 -0.75
C LEU A 442 15.32 -43.66 -1.57
N LEU A 443 15.09 -44.50 -2.58
CA LEU A 443 16.12 -44.91 -3.53
C LEU A 443 16.69 -43.66 -4.22
N ARG A 444 18.01 -43.52 -4.20
CA ARG A 444 18.70 -42.41 -4.88
C ARG A 444 19.23 -42.89 -6.22
N LEU A 445 18.84 -42.19 -7.27
CA LEU A 445 19.28 -42.42 -8.63
C LEU A 445 19.89 -41.12 -9.13
N ASP A 446 21.11 -41.20 -9.64
CA ASP A 446 21.74 -40.08 -10.34
C ASP A 446 21.32 -40.16 -11.81
N LEU A 447 20.48 -39.21 -12.23
CA LEU A 447 19.90 -39.14 -13.56
C LEU A 447 20.36 -37.86 -14.25
N VAL A 448 21.01 -38.01 -15.40
CA VAL A 448 21.46 -36.87 -16.22
C VAL A 448 20.24 -36.11 -16.75
N PRO A 449 20.22 -34.76 -16.74
CA PRO A 449 19.15 -33.99 -17.34
C PRO A 449 18.96 -34.37 -18.81
N LEU A 450 17.70 -34.62 -19.21
CA LEU A 450 17.35 -34.86 -20.60
C LEU A 450 17.00 -33.54 -21.28
N GLU A 451 17.52 -33.34 -22.49
CA GLU A 451 17.13 -32.21 -23.32
C GLU A 451 15.77 -32.49 -23.99
N LEU A 452 14.85 -31.54 -23.88
CA LEU A 452 13.59 -31.56 -24.58
C LEU A 452 13.34 -30.18 -25.18
N ALA A 453 13.15 -30.13 -26.49
CA ALA A 453 12.92 -28.87 -27.19
C ALA A 453 11.69 -28.14 -26.62
N PRO A 454 11.78 -26.82 -26.41
CA PRO A 454 10.66 -26.06 -25.93
C PRO A 454 9.57 -25.96 -27.00
N LYS A 455 8.30 -25.89 -26.57
CA LYS A 455 7.13 -25.82 -27.45
C LYS A 455 6.29 -24.60 -27.10
N ALA A 456 5.75 -23.94 -28.13
CA ALA A 456 4.79 -22.86 -27.95
C ALA A 456 3.41 -23.32 -28.43
N ARG A 457 2.38 -23.07 -27.63
CA ARG A 457 0.99 -23.38 -27.96
C ARG A 457 0.14 -22.13 -27.75
N TRP A 458 -0.50 -21.68 -28.82
CA TRP A 458 -1.45 -20.57 -28.81
C TRP A 458 -2.84 -21.13 -29.14
N GLN A 459 -3.89 -20.59 -28.52
CA GLN A 459 -5.26 -20.99 -28.83
C GLN A 459 -5.65 -20.48 -30.23
N PRO A 460 -6.55 -21.18 -30.94
CA PRO A 460 -7.07 -20.71 -32.22
C PRO A 460 -7.66 -19.29 -32.09
N GLY A 461 -7.27 -18.37 -32.96
CA GLY A 461 -7.76 -16.98 -32.94
C GLY A 461 -7.12 -16.08 -31.87
N GLU A 462 -6.23 -16.60 -31.01
CA GLU A 462 -5.62 -15.82 -29.94
C GLU A 462 -4.65 -14.76 -30.48
N ARG A 463 -3.81 -15.12 -31.45
CA ARG A 463 -2.85 -14.19 -32.07
C ARG A 463 -3.58 -13.11 -32.85
N GLU A 464 -4.65 -13.46 -33.55
CA GLU A 464 -5.50 -12.54 -34.28
C GLU A 464 -6.22 -11.58 -33.32
N ARG A 465 -6.66 -12.07 -32.15
CA ARG A 465 -7.26 -11.24 -31.10
C ARG A 465 -6.25 -10.24 -30.51
N LEU A 466 -5.04 -10.69 -30.23
CA LEU A 466 -3.94 -9.85 -29.74
C LEU A 466 -3.57 -8.78 -30.77
N ALA A 467 -3.45 -9.16 -32.04
CA ALA A 467 -3.20 -8.24 -33.16
C ALA A 467 -4.38 -7.28 -33.42
N ALA A 468 -5.60 -7.65 -33.04
CA ALA A 468 -6.79 -6.81 -33.19
C ALA A 468 -6.97 -5.77 -32.07
N THR A 469 -6.15 -5.81 -31.02
CA THR A 469 -6.18 -4.78 -29.96
C THR A 469 -5.86 -3.40 -30.53
N GLU A 470 -6.42 -2.35 -29.91
CA GLU A 470 -6.24 -0.96 -30.35
C GLU A 470 -4.74 -0.59 -30.43
N SER A 471 -3.99 -0.93 -29.40
CA SER A 471 -2.53 -0.75 -29.31
C SER A 471 -1.77 -1.50 -30.40
N ALA A 472 -2.03 -2.80 -30.58
CA ALA A 472 -1.32 -3.59 -31.59
C ALA A 472 -1.57 -3.04 -33.00
N ARG A 473 -2.84 -2.75 -33.36
CA ARG A 473 -3.18 -2.16 -34.67
C ARG A 473 -2.49 -0.82 -34.91
N TYR A 474 -2.43 0.01 -33.87
CA TYR A 474 -1.79 1.32 -33.96
C TYR A 474 -0.28 1.22 -34.12
N PHE A 475 0.40 0.35 -33.38
CA PHE A 475 1.86 0.23 -33.47
C PHE A 475 2.32 -0.58 -34.69
N SER A 476 1.49 -1.49 -35.20
CA SER A 476 1.75 -2.26 -36.42
C SER A 476 1.36 -1.56 -37.72
N THR A 477 0.90 -0.30 -37.69
CA THR A 477 0.56 0.44 -38.90
C THR A 477 1.84 0.97 -39.58
N GLY A 478 2.37 0.19 -40.51
CA GLY A 478 3.62 0.47 -41.23
C GLY A 478 4.85 -0.13 -40.54
N SER A 479 5.97 -0.17 -41.24
CA SER A 479 7.25 -0.61 -40.68
C SER A 479 7.79 0.38 -39.66
N PHE A 480 8.67 -0.08 -38.76
CA PHE A 480 9.37 0.80 -37.84
C PHE A 480 10.14 1.92 -38.56
N THR A 481 10.76 1.62 -39.70
CA THR A 481 11.48 2.59 -40.54
C THR A 481 10.54 3.68 -41.07
N GLU A 482 9.40 3.29 -41.66
CA GLU A 482 8.39 4.25 -42.14
C GLU A 482 7.86 5.13 -41.01
N ARG A 483 7.72 4.57 -39.80
CA ARG A 483 7.33 5.33 -38.61
C ARG A 483 8.41 6.34 -38.20
N MET A 484 9.68 5.96 -38.23
CA MET A 484 10.84 6.82 -37.95
C MET A 484 11.06 7.93 -39.00
N GLU A 485 10.56 7.75 -40.22
CA GLU A 485 10.57 8.75 -41.28
C GLU A 485 9.38 9.70 -41.20
N ARG A 486 8.18 9.15 -40.96
CA ARG A 486 6.94 9.93 -40.84
C ARG A 486 6.88 10.76 -39.56
N LYS A 487 7.44 10.26 -38.47
CA LYS A 487 7.47 10.90 -37.16
C LYS A 487 8.91 11.30 -36.83
N SER A 488 9.11 12.33 -36.02
CA SER A 488 10.46 12.61 -35.50
C SER A 488 10.92 11.42 -34.65
N GLY A 489 12.22 11.10 -34.67
CA GLY A 489 12.73 9.97 -33.88
C GLY A 489 12.52 10.18 -32.38
N ARG A 490 12.42 11.43 -31.92
CA ARG A 490 11.99 11.80 -30.57
C ARG A 490 10.54 11.43 -30.25
N VAL A 491 9.61 11.56 -31.19
CA VAL A 491 8.23 11.08 -30.99
C VAL A 491 8.20 9.55 -30.95
N VAL A 492 9.03 8.87 -31.73
CA VAL A 492 9.11 7.40 -31.68
C VAL A 492 9.75 6.92 -30.37
N LEU A 493 10.76 7.62 -29.85
CA LEU A 493 11.29 7.38 -28.50
C LEU A 493 10.22 7.56 -27.42
N GLN A 494 9.42 8.61 -27.54
CA GLN A 494 8.30 8.86 -26.63
C GLN A 494 7.28 7.71 -26.70
N GLU A 495 6.95 7.25 -27.91
CA GLU A 495 6.09 6.08 -28.13
C GLU A 495 6.70 4.79 -27.55
N LEU A 496 8.02 4.68 -27.49
CA LEU A 496 8.74 3.58 -26.87
C LEU A 496 8.66 3.61 -25.33
N GLY A 497 8.31 4.77 -24.76
CA GLY A 497 8.18 5.02 -23.32
C GLY A 497 9.27 5.94 -22.74
N PHE A 498 10.11 6.56 -23.57
CA PHE A 498 11.24 7.39 -23.11
C PHE A 498 10.74 8.75 -22.60
N GLY A 499 11.22 9.15 -21.42
CA GLY A 499 10.97 10.46 -20.80
C GLY A 499 9.55 10.68 -20.26
N ASP A 500 8.56 9.86 -20.60
CA ASP A 500 7.16 10.27 -20.42
C ASP A 500 6.58 10.24 -19.00
N ASP A 501 5.58 11.10 -18.80
CA ASP A 501 4.66 11.01 -17.67
C ASP A 501 3.79 9.75 -17.84
N VAL A 502 3.82 8.85 -16.86
CA VAL A 502 3.01 7.60 -16.82
C VAL A 502 1.56 7.84 -17.20
N TRP A 503 0.98 8.98 -16.86
CA TRP A 503 -0.39 9.31 -17.27
C TRP A 503 -0.53 9.48 -18.78
N LEU A 504 0.37 10.24 -19.42
CA LEU A 504 0.34 10.43 -20.88
C LEU A 504 0.59 9.09 -21.58
N PHE A 505 1.57 8.33 -21.07
CA PHE A 505 1.91 7.02 -21.61
C PHE A 505 0.72 6.06 -21.54
N ARG A 506 0.13 5.87 -20.35
CA ARG A 506 -0.97 4.90 -20.16
C ARG A 506 -2.27 5.31 -20.83
N ASN A 507 -2.62 6.60 -20.86
CA ASN A 507 -3.93 7.04 -21.35
C ASN A 507 -3.94 7.37 -22.84
N TYR A 508 -2.80 7.76 -23.43
CA TYR A 508 -2.76 8.24 -24.81
C TYR A 508 -1.77 7.48 -25.70
N ILE A 509 -0.60 7.10 -25.21
CA ILE A 509 0.42 6.47 -26.06
C ILE A 509 0.18 4.97 -26.18
N LEU A 510 0.11 4.26 -25.05
CA LEU A 510 -0.12 2.83 -25.02
C LEU A 510 -1.41 2.47 -25.79
N PRO A 511 -2.54 3.20 -25.68
CA PRO A 511 -3.73 2.93 -26.48
C PRO A 511 -3.68 3.44 -27.93
N GLY A 512 -2.57 4.05 -28.39
CA GLY A 512 -2.45 4.58 -29.75
C GLY A 512 -3.29 5.84 -30.04
N LYS A 513 -3.69 6.59 -29.00
CA LYS A 513 -4.58 7.75 -29.09
C LYS A 513 -3.85 9.10 -29.16
N LEU A 514 -2.53 9.12 -29.01
CA LEU A 514 -1.75 10.35 -28.94
C LEU A 514 -1.98 11.25 -30.16
N ASP A 515 -1.95 10.70 -31.37
CA ASP A 515 -2.12 11.49 -32.60
C ASP A 515 -3.52 12.11 -32.71
N ALA A 516 -4.56 11.33 -32.38
CA ALA A 516 -5.94 11.81 -32.42
C ALA A 516 -6.22 12.86 -31.33
N ALA A 517 -5.65 12.66 -30.14
CA ALA A 517 -5.83 13.56 -29.00
C ALA A 517 -4.92 14.79 -29.06
N ARG A 518 -3.92 14.84 -29.96
CA ARG A 518 -2.85 15.85 -29.97
C ARG A 518 -3.38 17.28 -29.93
N LYS A 519 -4.35 17.63 -30.76
CA LYS A 519 -4.96 18.98 -30.77
C LYS A 519 -5.68 19.31 -29.45
N SER A 520 -6.41 18.34 -28.89
CA SER A 520 -7.11 18.51 -27.61
C SER A 520 -6.12 18.64 -26.45
N LEU A 521 -5.06 17.84 -26.44
CA LEU A 521 -3.98 17.90 -25.45
C LEU A 521 -3.23 19.23 -25.56
N VAL A 522 -2.86 19.68 -26.76
CA VAL A 522 -2.25 21.00 -26.97
C VAL A 522 -3.18 22.11 -26.47
N GLY A 523 -4.49 22.01 -26.72
CA GLY A 523 -5.48 22.94 -26.17
C GLY A 523 -5.62 22.86 -24.65
N GLN A 524 -5.54 21.67 -24.05
CA GLN A 524 -5.60 21.47 -22.61
C GLN A 524 -4.36 21.99 -21.89
N TRP A 525 -3.20 21.97 -22.57
CA TRP A 525 -1.90 22.35 -22.03
C TRP A 525 -1.38 23.66 -22.65
N HIS A 526 -2.24 24.47 -23.28
CA HIS A 526 -1.87 25.66 -24.03
C HIS A 526 -1.09 26.71 -23.20
N TYR A 527 -1.28 26.72 -21.88
CA TYR A 527 -0.56 27.56 -20.92
C TYR A 527 0.87 27.08 -20.61
N SER A 528 1.29 25.91 -21.12
CA SER A 528 2.65 25.37 -20.98
C SER A 528 3.30 25.16 -22.36
N PRO A 529 4.01 26.18 -22.89
CA PRO A 529 4.64 26.10 -24.20
C PRO A 529 5.59 24.90 -24.35
N ARG A 530 6.36 24.60 -23.29
CA ARG A 530 7.25 23.43 -23.27
C ARG A 530 6.48 22.12 -23.36
N ARG A 531 5.36 21.98 -22.64
CA ARG A 531 4.57 20.74 -22.70
C ARG A 531 3.89 20.57 -24.05
N VAL A 532 3.45 21.67 -24.65
CA VAL A 532 2.94 21.69 -26.02
C VAL A 532 4.03 21.27 -27.01
N GLU A 533 5.26 21.74 -26.83
CA GLU A 533 6.40 21.33 -27.65
C GLU A 533 6.72 19.84 -27.49
N GLU A 534 6.77 19.33 -26.25
CA GLU A 534 6.97 17.91 -25.95
C GLU A 534 5.87 17.03 -26.58
N ILE A 535 4.61 17.44 -26.47
CA ILE A 535 3.47 16.74 -27.07
C ILE A 535 3.59 16.74 -28.60
N ASN A 536 4.11 17.81 -29.22
CA ASN A 536 4.20 17.92 -30.67
C ASN A 536 5.43 17.23 -31.25
N ASN A 537 6.58 17.34 -30.58
CA ASN A 537 7.89 17.04 -31.16
C ASN A 537 8.68 15.97 -30.40
N GLY A 538 8.14 15.45 -29.29
CA GLY A 538 8.82 14.54 -28.37
C GLY A 538 9.75 15.27 -27.39
N TRP A 539 10.39 14.52 -26.50
CA TRP A 539 11.26 15.05 -25.44
C TRP A 539 12.48 15.78 -26.00
N HIS A 540 12.71 17.02 -25.55
CA HIS A 540 13.80 17.88 -26.01
C HIS A 540 14.90 18.01 -24.94
N SER A 541 15.65 16.92 -24.71
CA SER A 541 16.86 16.90 -23.88
C SER A 541 18.09 16.45 -24.66
N THR A 542 19.29 16.64 -24.10
CA THR A 542 20.55 16.15 -24.70
C THR A 542 20.56 14.63 -24.73
N GLU A 543 20.05 14.01 -23.69
CA GLU A 543 19.86 12.58 -23.51
C GLU A 543 18.85 12.03 -24.53
N ALA A 544 17.76 12.74 -24.80
CA ALA A 544 16.81 12.35 -25.84
C ALA A 544 17.43 12.34 -27.25
N LYS A 545 18.40 13.22 -27.53
CA LYS A 545 19.14 13.19 -28.81
C LYS A 545 20.07 11.98 -28.90
N SER A 546 20.79 11.66 -27.82
CA SER A 546 21.63 10.47 -27.73
C SER A 546 20.81 9.18 -27.83
N ALA A 547 19.66 9.14 -27.15
CA ALA A 547 18.70 8.03 -27.24
C ALA A 547 18.15 7.89 -28.67
N GLU A 548 17.89 9.00 -29.37
CA GLU A 548 17.35 8.96 -30.73
C GLU A 548 18.40 8.37 -31.67
N GLN A 549 19.65 8.79 -31.51
CA GLN A 549 20.76 8.25 -32.26
C GLN A 549 20.96 6.76 -32.00
N ALA A 550 20.96 6.33 -30.72
CA ALA A 550 21.08 4.93 -30.34
C ALA A 550 19.94 4.08 -30.91
N LEU A 551 18.70 4.57 -30.87
CA LEU A 551 17.55 3.91 -31.48
C LEU A 551 17.69 3.78 -32.99
N ARG A 552 18.23 4.81 -33.68
CA ARG A 552 18.47 4.78 -35.14
C ARG A 552 19.61 3.85 -35.55
N SER A 553 20.68 3.75 -34.75
CA SER A 553 21.81 2.85 -35.01
C SER A 553 21.55 1.41 -34.58
N GLY A 554 20.45 1.16 -33.85
CA GLY A 554 20.15 -0.14 -33.25
C GLY A 554 21.09 -0.50 -32.09
N ASP A 555 21.67 0.51 -31.43
CA ASP A 555 22.55 0.31 -30.27
C ASP A 555 21.71 0.17 -28.99
N VAL A 556 21.38 -1.09 -28.67
CA VAL A 556 20.53 -1.45 -27.52
C VAL A 556 21.17 -1.03 -26.20
N GLU A 557 22.47 -1.23 -26.04
CA GLU A 557 23.19 -0.92 -24.82
C GLU A 557 23.26 0.59 -24.59
N ALA A 558 23.61 1.35 -25.63
CA ALA A 558 23.62 2.81 -25.54
C ALA A 558 22.23 3.35 -25.21
N LEU A 559 21.16 2.78 -25.79
CA LEU A 559 19.80 3.22 -25.48
C LEU A 559 19.42 2.92 -24.04
N ILE A 560 19.66 1.71 -23.53
CA ILE A 560 19.35 1.33 -22.15
C ILE A 560 20.16 2.16 -21.15
N ASN A 561 21.45 2.37 -21.41
CA ASN A 561 22.28 3.22 -20.55
C ASN A 561 21.81 4.68 -20.57
N THR A 562 21.42 5.20 -21.73
CA THR A 562 20.85 6.56 -21.82
C THR A 562 19.52 6.64 -21.07
N TRP A 563 18.73 5.57 -21.12
CA TRP A 563 17.46 5.44 -20.42
C TRP A 563 17.62 5.43 -18.89
N GLU A 564 18.63 4.74 -18.36
CA GLU A 564 18.93 4.73 -16.92
C GLU A 564 19.50 6.07 -16.44
N ASN A 565 20.31 6.74 -17.26
CA ASN A 565 21.02 7.97 -16.90
C ASN A 565 20.24 9.27 -17.22
N ASP A 566 19.03 9.19 -17.80
CA ASP A 566 18.22 10.37 -18.05
C ASP A 566 17.87 11.10 -16.74
N SER A 567 18.23 12.38 -16.65
CA SER A 567 18.19 13.17 -15.40
C SER A 567 16.78 13.35 -14.83
N TYR A 568 15.72 13.10 -15.62
CA TYR A 568 14.33 13.11 -15.19
C TYR A 568 13.86 11.77 -14.56
N SER A 569 14.66 10.70 -14.69
CA SER A 569 14.39 9.38 -14.11
C SER A 569 14.67 9.32 -12.59
N HIS A 570 15.62 10.14 -12.10
CA HIS A 570 16.07 10.15 -10.70
C HIS A 570 14.97 10.48 -9.67
N TYR A 571 13.94 11.23 -10.07
CA TYR A 571 12.79 11.57 -9.22
C TYR A 571 11.62 10.59 -9.34
N ARG A 572 11.69 9.59 -10.23
CA ARG A 572 10.54 8.80 -10.68
C ARG A 572 10.95 7.37 -11.09
N GLN A 573 11.58 6.62 -10.19
CA GLN A 573 12.02 5.22 -10.44
C GLN A 573 10.89 4.29 -10.93
N GLU A 574 9.61 4.61 -10.65
CA GLU A 574 8.45 3.79 -11.03
C GLU A 574 7.86 4.11 -12.42
N LYS A 575 8.44 5.03 -13.22
CA LYS A 575 7.68 5.71 -14.29
C LYS A 575 8.09 5.50 -15.76
N SER A 576 9.13 4.76 -16.10
CA SER A 576 9.42 4.45 -17.52
C SER A 576 9.03 3.00 -17.87
N VAL A 577 7.89 2.84 -18.55
CA VAL A 577 7.39 1.54 -19.01
C VAL A 577 7.79 1.35 -20.47
N TRP A 578 8.51 0.27 -20.79
CA TRP A 578 8.87 -0.07 -22.17
C TRP A 578 7.65 -0.55 -22.95
N ASN A 579 7.40 0.06 -24.11
CA ASN A 579 6.31 -0.31 -25.00
C ASN A 579 6.67 -1.51 -25.89
N LEU A 580 6.27 -2.71 -25.49
CA LEU A 580 6.57 -3.93 -26.23
C LEU A 580 5.78 -4.05 -27.54
N TYR A 581 4.65 -3.35 -27.71
CA TYR A 581 3.92 -3.33 -28.98
C TYR A 581 4.77 -2.72 -30.11
N LEU A 582 5.51 -1.66 -29.79
CA LEU A 582 6.42 -1.01 -30.73
C LEU A 582 7.73 -1.80 -30.88
N LEU A 583 8.30 -2.33 -29.79
CA LEU A 583 9.49 -3.19 -29.87
C LEU A 583 9.26 -4.43 -30.73
N ALA A 584 8.04 -4.97 -30.76
CA ALA A 584 7.69 -6.11 -31.63
C ALA A 584 7.85 -5.79 -33.13
N GLN A 585 7.89 -4.51 -33.53
CA GLN A 585 8.05 -4.08 -34.92
C GLN A 585 9.51 -3.88 -35.33
N LEU A 586 10.44 -3.99 -34.38
CA LEU A 586 11.87 -3.88 -34.64
C LEU A 586 12.42 -5.13 -35.35
N PRO A 587 13.62 -5.05 -35.96
CA PRO A 587 14.34 -6.24 -36.38
C PRO A 587 14.41 -7.29 -35.27
N ARG A 588 14.14 -8.55 -35.61
CA ARG A 588 13.92 -9.65 -34.65
C ARG A 588 15.02 -9.75 -33.60
N GLU A 589 16.29 -9.72 -34.02
CA GLU A 589 17.44 -9.82 -33.11
C GLU A 589 17.51 -8.63 -32.13
N MET A 590 17.19 -7.43 -32.61
CA MET A 590 17.18 -6.23 -31.78
C MET A 590 16.04 -6.28 -30.75
N ALA A 591 14.85 -6.69 -31.15
CA ALA A 591 13.71 -6.86 -30.25
C ALA A 591 14.01 -7.87 -29.12
N LEU A 592 14.63 -9.00 -29.47
CA LEU A 592 15.04 -10.03 -28.50
C LEU A 592 16.14 -9.53 -27.55
N THR A 593 17.08 -8.75 -28.07
CA THR A 593 18.15 -8.14 -27.24
C THR A 593 17.54 -7.15 -26.24
N PHE A 594 16.64 -6.27 -26.69
CA PHE A 594 15.89 -5.37 -25.79
C PHE A 594 15.12 -6.16 -24.73
N TRP A 595 14.38 -7.19 -25.14
CA TRP A 595 13.60 -8.03 -24.22
C TRP A 595 14.48 -8.64 -23.12
N LEU A 596 15.64 -9.17 -23.47
CA LEU A 596 16.55 -9.74 -22.49
C LEU A 596 17.05 -8.67 -21.51
N ARG A 597 17.55 -7.55 -22.03
CA ARG A 597 18.14 -6.48 -21.21
C ARG A 597 17.14 -5.77 -20.31
N ILE A 598 15.92 -5.51 -20.80
CA ILE A 598 14.81 -4.94 -20.01
C ILE A 598 14.56 -5.80 -18.77
N ASN A 599 14.56 -7.13 -18.93
CA ASN A 599 14.34 -8.05 -17.82
C ASN A 599 15.56 -8.18 -16.89
N GLU A 600 16.79 -8.18 -17.41
CA GLU A 600 18.02 -8.16 -16.59
C GLU A 600 18.09 -6.92 -15.68
N LYS A 601 17.69 -5.76 -16.20
CA LYS A 601 17.62 -4.50 -15.46
C LYS A 601 16.34 -4.33 -14.63
N LYS A 602 15.39 -5.27 -14.71
CA LYS A 602 14.10 -5.26 -14.00
C LYS A 602 13.24 -4.03 -14.31
N HIS A 603 13.28 -3.56 -15.55
CA HIS A 603 12.43 -2.46 -15.99
C HIS A 603 10.98 -2.92 -16.18
N LEU A 604 10.04 -1.99 -16.02
CA LEU A 604 8.63 -2.21 -16.31
C LEU A 604 8.39 -2.21 -17.83
N PHE A 605 7.41 -2.99 -18.28
CA PHE A 605 7.04 -3.11 -19.69
C PHE A 605 5.54 -3.30 -19.85
N ALA A 606 5.02 -3.09 -21.07
CA ALA A 606 3.62 -3.31 -21.43
C ALA A 606 3.48 -3.83 -22.87
N GLY A 607 2.58 -4.79 -23.08
CA GLY A 607 2.29 -5.41 -24.39
C GLY A 607 2.97 -6.77 -24.58
N GLU A 608 3.29 -7.43 -23.47
CA GLU A 608 4.03 -8.68 -23.39
C GLU A 608 3.31 -9.84 -24.05
N ASP A 609 1.98 -9.93 -23.96
CA ASP A 609 1.18 -10.96 -24.63
C ASP A 609 1.32 -10.90 -26.15
N TYR A 610 1.19 -9.70 -26.73
CA TYR A 610 1.39 -9.45 -28.14
C TYR A 610 2.84 -9.70 -28.56
N PHE A 611 3.82 -9.17 -27.83
CA PHE A 611 5.24 -9.35 -28.12
C PHE A 611 5.65 -10.83 -28.18
N LEU A 612 5.24 -11.62 -27.17
CA LEU A 612 5.49 -13.06 -27.11
C LEU A 612 4.79 -13.81 -28.25
N SER A 613 3.62 -13.33 -28.70
CA SER A 613 2.87 -13.93 -29.81
C SER A 613 3.57 -13.79 -31.17
N ILE A 614 4.32 -12.70 -31.35
CA ILE A 614 5.06 -12.39 -32.57
C ILE A 614 6.42 -13.10 -32.59
N LEU A 615 7.16 -13.02 -31.48
CA LEU A 615 8.53 -13.54 -31.42
C LEU A 615 8.61 -15.01 -31.00
N GLY A 616 7.58 -15.56 -30.36
CA GLY A 616 7.49 -16.98 -30.06
C GLY A 616 8.60 -17.47 -29.14
N LEU A 617 9.17 -18.64 -29.44
CA LEU A 617 10.09 -19.36 -28.55
C LEU A 617 11.39 -18.61 -28.25
N ASP A 618 11.82 -17.72 -29.15
CA ASP A 618 13.07 -16.97 -28.98
C ASP A 618 13.02 -16.03 -27.76
N THR A 619 11.82 -15.73 -27.25
CA THR A 619 11.61 -14.89 -26.07
C THR A 619 11.84 -15.61 -24.74
N LEU A 620 12.02 -16.94 -24.74
CA LEU A 620 12.12 -17.76 -23.53
C LEU A 620 13.19 -17.28 -22.53
N PRO A 621 14.42 -16.91 -22.93
CA PRO A 621 15.42 -16.45 -21.97
C PRO A 621 14.97 -15.24 -21.15
N GLY A 622 14.40 -14.22 -21.79
CA GLY A 622 13.86 -13.05 -21.10
C GLY A 622 12.57 -13.37 -20.31
N LEU A 623 11.74 -14.31 -20.80
CA LEU A 623 10.54 -14.75 -20.08
C LEU A 623 10.86 -15.49 -18.78
N LEU A 624 11.94 -16.29 -18.76
CA LEU A 624 12.43 -16.95 -17.56
C LEU A 624 12.91 -15.92 -16.51
N LEU A 625 13.62 -14.88 -16.94
CA LEU A 625 14.04 -13.78 -16.08
C LEU A 625 12.83 -13.00 -15.55
N ALA A 626 11.89 -12.64 -16.43
CA ALA A 626 10.64 -11.97 -16.08
C ALA A 626 9.88 -12.76 -15.00
N PHE A 627 9.74 -14.08 -15.19
CA PHE A 627 9.06 -14.95 -14.24
C PHE A 627 9.77 -15.05 -12.89
N SER A 628 11.10 -14.95 -12.88
CA SER A 628 11.89 -14.97 -11.64
C SER A 628 11.71 -13.69 -10.81
N HIS A 629 11.50 -12.54 -11.45
CA HIS A 629 11.36 -11.25 -10.81
C HIS A 629 9.90 -10.90 -10.49
N HIS A 630 8.98 -11.19 -11.43
CA HIS A 630 7.57 -10.81 -11.38
C HIS A 630 6.63 -12.03 -11.57
N PRO A 631 6.74 -13.08 -10.74
CA PRO A 631 6.06 -14.36 -10.97
C PRO A 631 4.53 -14.25 -11.02
N LYS A 632 3.92 -13.24 -10.38
CA LYS A 632 2.46 -13.04 -10.40
C LYS A 632 1.96 -12.49 -11.74
N GLU A 633 2.67 -11.53 -12.30
CA GLU A 633 2.32 -10.82 -13.53
C GLU A 633 2.66 -11.67 -14.76
N THR A 634 3.80 -12.39 -14.71
CA THR A 634 4.30 -13.20 -15.83
C THR A 634 3.67 -14.60 -15.91
N PHE A 635 3.06 -15.13 -14.83
CA PHE A 635 2.51 -16.50 -14.83
C PHE A 635 1.53 -16.78 -15.98
N PRO A 636 0.54 -15.92 -16.26
CA PRO A 636 -0.40 -16.17 -17.35
C PRO A 636 0.29 -16.32 -18.71
N LEU A 637 1.43 -15.66 -18.91
CA LEU A 637 2.18 -15.68 -20.17
C LEU A 637 2.90 -17.01 -20.40
N ILE A 638 3.43 -17.62 -19.33
CA ILE A 638 4.15 -18.90 -19.45
C ILE A 638 3.23 -20.08 -19.79
N LEU A 639 1.91 -19.93 -19.68
CA LEU A 639 0.94 -20.94 -20.11
C LEU A 639 1.12 -21.31 -21.60
N ASN A 640 1.52 -20.35 -22.42
CA ASN A 640 1.70 -20.56 -23.86
C ASN A 640 3.03 -21.26 -24.20
N PHE A 641 3.89 -21.52 -23.22
CA PHE A 641 5.23 -22.08 -23.41
C PHE A 641 5.51 -23.30 -22.54
N GLY A 642 5.83 -24.42 -23.18
CA GLY A 642 6.36 -25.63 -22.53
C GLY A 642 7.87 -25.66 -22.65
N ALA A 643 8.56 -25.45 -21.54
CA ALA A 643 10.02 -25.54 -21.44
C ALA A 643 10.39 -26.27 -20.14
N THR A 644 11.46 -27.05 -20.16
CA THR A 644 11.91 -27.83 -18.98
C THR A 644 12.32 -26.93 -17.81
N GLU A 645 12.83 -25.75 -18.12
CA GLU A 645 13.31 -24.71 -17.22
C GLU A 645 12.17 -24.09 -16.40
N LEU A 646 10.94 -24.12 -16.92
CA LEU A 646 9.73 -23.64 -16.23
C LEU A 646 9.17 -24.66 -15.25
N ALA A 647 9.45 -25.96 -15.43
CA ALA A 647 8.78 -27.03 -14.70
C ALA A 647 9.04 -26.98 -13.18
N LEU A 648 10.28 -26.76 -12.75
CA LEU A 648 10.62 -26.65 -11.32
C LEU A 648 10.04 -25.36 -10.68
N PRO A 649 10.21 -24.16 -11.27
CA PRO A 649 9.52 -22.96 -10.79
C PRO A 649 8.00 -23.14 -10.66
N VAL A 650 7.34 -23.74 -11.66
CA VAL A 650 5.90 -24.02 -11.62
C VAL A 650 5.55 -25.03 -10.54
N ALA A 651 6.32 -26.11 -10.37
CA ALA A 651 6.10 -27.11 -9.32
C ALA A 651 6.24 -26.51 -7.90
N ARG A 652 7.18 -25.58 -7.70
CA ARG A 652 7.29 -24.83 -6.44
C ARG A 652 6.05 -23.96 -6.20
N VAL A 653 5.51 -23.33 -7.26
CA VAL A 653 4.29 -22.53 -7.16
C VAL A 653 3.08 -23.38 -6.81
N TRP A 654 2.90 -24.50 -7.51
CA TRP A 654 1.87 -25.51 -7.22
C TRP A 654 1.88 -25.87 -5.72
N ARG A 655 3.07 -26.18 -5.19
CA ARG A 655 3.24 -26.60 -3.80
C ARG A 655 2.96 -25.49 -2.78
N ARG A 656 3.53 -24.29 -2.96
CA ARG A 656 3.62 -23.25 -1.91
C ARG A 656 2.60 -22.12 -2.01
N PHE A 657 2.23 -21.67 -3.21
CA PHE A 657 1.44 -20.44 -3.37
C PHE A 657 0.00 -20.73 -3.73
N ALA A 658 -0.90 -20.54 -2.76
CA ALA A 658 -2.32 -20.83 -2.93
C ALA A 658 -3.00 -19.97 -4.03
N ALA A 659 -2.60 -18.70 -4.18
CA ALA A 659 -3.24 -17.77 -5.11
C ALA A 659 -2.96 -18.06 -6.60
N GLN A 660 -1.82 -18.67 -6.93
CA GLN A 660 -1.43 -18.99 -8.32
C GLN A 660 -1.51 -20.50 -8.61
N ARG A 661 -2.13 -21.27 -7.70
CA ARG A 661 -2.14 -22.72 -7.75
C ARG A 661 -2.86 -23.28 -8.97
N ASP A 662 -3.98 -22.67 -9.35
CA ASP A 662 -4.77 -23.12 -10.51
C ASP A 662 -4.02 -22.94 -11.82
N LEU A 663 -3.28 -21.84 -11.96
CA LEU A 663 -2.40 -21.60 -13.11
C LEU A 663 -1.26 -22.61 -13.17
N ALA A 664 -0.65 -22.94 -12.02
CA ALA A 664 0.39 -23.96 -11.96
C ALA A 664 -0.14 -25.35 -12.32
N ARG A 665 -1.34 -25.71 -11.84
CA ARG A 665 -2.04 -26.95 -12.23
C ARG A 665 -2.29 -26.98 -13.73
N GLN A 666 -2.82 -25.90 -14.29
CA GLN A 666 -3.09 -25.77 -15.71
C GLN A 666 -1.81 -25.97 -16.53
N TRP A 667 -0.71 -25.30 -16.16
CA TRP A 667 0.57 -25.45 -16.85
C TRP A 667 1.10 -26.89 -16.81
N ILE A 668 1.11 -27.52 -15.63
CA ILE A 668 1.59 -28.91 -15.45
C ILE A 668 0.82 -29.87 -16.36
N LEU A 669 -0.51 -29.74 -16.40
CA LEU A 669 -1.38 -30.61 -17.22
C LEU A 669 -1.34 -30.29 -18.71
N GLN A 670 -1.04 -29.04 -19.07
CA GLN A 670 -0.87 -28.63 -20.45
C GLN A 670 0.49 -29.08 -21.02
N TRP A 671 1.53 -29.14 -20.17
CA TRP A 671 2.90 -29.49 -20.55
C TRP A 671 3.43 -30.71 -19.75
N PRO A 672 2.77 -31.87 -19.85
CA PRO A 672 3.07 -33.02 -19.00
C PRO A 672 4.42 -33.68 -19.35
N GLU A 673 4.82 -33.63 -20.63
CA GLU A 673 6.12 -34.17 -21.08
C GLU A 673 7.30 -33.33 -20.57
N HIS A 674 7.22 -32.00 -20.68
CA HIS A 674 8.23 -31.06 -20.14
C HIS A 674 8.32 -31.14 -18.62
N THR A 675 7.16 -31.26 -17.96
CA THR A 675 7.09 -31.46 -16.51
C THR A 675 7.78 -32.78 -16.12
N ALA A 676 7.45 -33.89 -16.78
CA ALA A 676 8.04 -35.19 -16.49
C ALA A 676 9.57 -35.20 -16.71
N THR A 677 10.01 -34.67 -17.85
CA THR A 677 11.42 -34.66 -18.26
C THR A 677 12.30 -33.91 -17.25
N ALA A 678 11.82 -32.76 -16.78
CA ALA A 678 12.56 -31.92 -15.82
C ALA A 678 12.48 -32.43 -14.37
N LEU A 679 11.34 -32.98 -13.95
CA LEU A 679 11.07 -33.26 -12.53
C LEU A 679 11.41 -34.69 -12.10
N ILE A 680 11.42 -35.69 -13.00
CA ILE A 680 11.76 -37.08 -12.65
C ILE A 680 13.15 -37.19 -11.99
N PRO A 681 14.23 -36.58 -12.53
CA PRO A 681 15.53 -36.58 -11.88
C PRO A 681 15.51 -36.04 -10.44
N LEU A 682 14.75 -34.97 -10.22
CA LEU A 682 14.71 -34.27 -8.93
C LEU A 682 14.10 -35.12 -7.81
N VAL A 683 13.19 -36.05 -8.12
CA VAL A 683 12.58 -36.95 -7.12
C VAL A 683 13.60 -37.90 -6.49
N PHE A 684 14.62 -38.31 -7.25
CA PHE A 684 15.63 -39.26 -6.82
C PHE A 684 16.87 -38.61 -6.16
N THR A 685 16.88 -37.28 -6.07
CA THR A 685 17.93 -36.53 -5.35
C THR A 685 17.77 -36.61 -3.83
N LYS A 686 18.69 -36.00 -3.08
CA LYS A 686 18.56 -35.88 -1.63
C LYS A 686 17.22 -35.19 -1.29
N PRO A 687 16.46 -35.69 -0.29
CA PRO A 687 15.22 -35.06 0.16
C PRO A 687 15.41 -33.56 0.40
N SER A 688 14.70 -32.76 -0.39
CA SER A 688 14.76 -31.30 -0.42
C SER A 688 13.41 -30.73 -0.81
N ASP A 689 13.26 -29.41 -0.69
CA ASP A 689 12.05 -28.73 -1.11
C ASP A 689 11.73 -28.95 -2.60
N ASN A 690 12.78 -29.05 -3.43
CA ASN A 690 12.67 -29.29 -4.87
C ASN A 690 12.21 -30.71 -5.17
N SER A 691 12.75 -31.72 -4.48
CA SER A 691 12.35 -33.11 -4.69
C SER A 691 10.90 -33.34 -4.26
N GLU A 692 10.45 -32.67 -3.19
CA GLU A 692 9.05 -32.73 -2.73
C GLU A 692 8.09 -32.00 -3.69
N ALA A 693 8.48 -30.83 -4.22
CA ALA A 693 7.71 -30.12 -5.25
C ALA A 693 7.61 -30.93 -6.54
N ALA A 694 8.72 -31.53 -6.97
CA ALA A 694 8.79 -32.41 -8.13
C ALA A 694 7.83 -33.61 -7.98
N LEU A 695 7.90 -34.31 -6.84
CA LEU A 695 7.04 -35.47 -6.58
C LEU A 695 5.55 -35.09 -6.58
N LEU A 696 5.17 -33.95 -5.98
CA LEU A 696 3.78 -33.48 -5.98
C LEU A 696 3.26 -33.17 -7.39
N ALA A 697 4.07 -32.58 -8.25
CA ALA A 697 3.70 -32.30 -9.63
C ALA A 697 3.58 -33.59 -10.47
N LEU A 698 4.51 -34.55 -10.30
CA LEU A 698 4.43 -35.84 -11.00
C LEU A 698 3.24 -36.69 -10.53
N ARG A 699 2.86 -36.61 -9.25
CA ARG A 699 1.65 -37.24 -8.74
C ARG A 699 0.39 -36.65 -9.35
N LEU A 700 0.32 -35.32 -9.48
CA LEU A 700 -0.78 -34.68 -10.20
C LEU A 700 -0.90 -35.24 -11.63
N LEU A 701 0.20 -35.42 -12.35
CA LEU A 701 0.19 -36.05 -13.67
C LEU A 701 -0.33 -37.50 -13.62
N TYR A 702 0.19 -38.31 -12.69
CA TYR A 702 -0.21 -39.71 -12.53
C TYR A 702 -1.71 -39.85 -12.23
N GLU A 703 -2.23 -39.05 -11.30
CA GLU A 703 -3.64 -39.03 -10.89
C GLU A 703 -4.58 -38.54 -12.00
N GLN A 704 -4.09 -37.71 -12.92
CA GLN A 704 -4.84 -37.26 -14.11
C GLN A 704 -4.70 -38.24 -15.29
N GLY A 705 -4.13 -39.43 -15.08
CA GLY A 705 -4.06 -40.49 -16.08
C GLY A 705 -2.81 -40.47 -16.96
N HIS A 706 -1.81 -39.64 -16.67
CA HIS A 706 -0.57 -39.56 -17.46
C HIS A 706 0.47 -40.63 -17.09
N GLY A 707 0.06 -41.78 -16.53
CA GLY A 707 0.95 -42.85 -16.10
C GLY A 707 1.83 -43.41 -17.23
N GLU A 708 1.25 -43.71 -18.40
CA GLU A 708 1.98 -44.20 -19.56
C GLU A 708 3.02 -43.18 -20.09
N LEU A 709 2.69 -41.88 -20.03
CA LEU A 709 3.61 -40.81 -20.40
C LEU A 709 4.80 -40.75 -19.44
N LEU A 710 4.53 -40.80 -18.12
CA LEU A 710 5.58 -40.81 -17.10
C LEU A 710 6.50 -42.02 -17.27
N GLN A 711 5.95 -43.19 -17.57
CA GLN A 711 6.71 -44.39 -17.89
C GLN A 711 7.56 -44.20 -19.17
N THR A 712 6.96 -43.67 -20.22
CA THR A 712 7.66 -43.39 -21.48
C THR A 712 8.84 -42.44 -21.28
N VAL A 713 8.66 -41.38 -20.50
CA VAL A 713 9.74 -40.43 -20.18
C VAL A 713 10.78 -41.07 -19.28
N ALA A 714 10.39 -41.80 -18.23
CA ALA A 714 11.30 -42.55 -17.35
C ALA A 714 12.18 -43.55 -18.11
N ASN A 715 11.66 -44.16 -19.17
CA ASN A 715 12.41 -45.11 -19.99
C ASN A 715 13.47 -44.44 -20.90
N ARG A 716 13.42 -43.11 -21.10
CA ARG A 716 14.43 -42.38 -21.91
C ARG A 716 15.83 -42.41 -21.30
N TRP A 717 15.93 -42.57 -19.98
CA TRP A 717 17.21 -42.79 -19.30
C TRP A 717 17.80 -44.19 -19.54
N GLN A 718 17.09 -45.08 -20.27
CA GLN A 718 17.53 -46.45 -20.60
C GLN A 718 17.91 -47.27 -19.36
N ARG A 719 17.19 -47.03 -18.26
CA ARG A 719 17.42 -47.66 -16.96
C ARG A 719 16.14 -48.36 -16.51
N THR A 720 16.26 -49.66 -16.22
CA THR A 720 15.12 -50.51 -15.83
C THR A 720 14.60 -50.26 -14.42
N ASP A 721 15.37 -49.57 -13.57
CA ASP A 721 15.06 -49.28 -12.17
C ASP A 721 14.31 -47.95 -11.94
N VAL A 722 14.32 -47.03 -12.92
CA VAL A 722 13.73 -45.68 -12.77
C VAL A 722 12.21 -45.73 -12.66
N TRP A 723 11.52 -46.39 -13.61
CA TRP A 723 10.06 -46.46 -13.59
C TRP A 723 9.51 -47.23 -12.37
N PRO A 724 9.98 -48.44 -12.02
CA PRO A 724 9.51 -49.14 -10.83
C PRO A 724 9.67 -48.32 -9.54
N ALA A 725 10.82 -47.65 -9.39
CA ALA A 725 11.06 -46.78 -8.24
C ALA A 725 10.15 -45.55 -8.23
N LEU A 726 9.93 -44.91 -9.37
CA LEU A 726 9.01 -43.77 -9.49
C LEU A 726 7.56 -44.20 -9.21
N GLU A 727 7.11 -45.29 -9.83
CA GLU A 727 5.75 -45.81 -9.70
C GLU A 727 5.41 -46.16 -8.25
N GLN A 728 6.37 -46.75 -7.51
CA GLN A 728 6.21 -46.99 -6.07
C GLN A 728 5.92 -45.68 -5.30
N LEU A 729 6.61 -44.58 -5.63
CA LEU A 729 6.39 -43.28 -4.99
C LEU A 729 5.08 -42.62 -5.41
N LEU A 730 4.62 -42.87 -6.62
CA LEU A 730 3.35 -42.36 -7.14
C LEU A 730 2.14 -43.11 -6.54
N LYS A 731 2.29 -44.41 -6.24
CA LYS A 731 1.23 -45.27 -5.66
C LYS A 731 1.09 -45.20 -4.12
N LEU A 732 1.96 -44.46 -3.42
CA LEU A 732 1.86 -44.31 -1.96
C LEU A 732 0.46 -43.81 -1.56
N GLY A 733 -0.18 -44.50 -0.62
CA GLY A 733 -1.55 -44.18 -0.19
C GLY A 733 -1.66 -42.78 0.44
N PRO A 734 -2.83 -42.11 0.39
CA PRO A 734 -3.00 -40.73 0.86
C PRO A 734 -2.53 -40.44 2.30
N ILE A 735 -2.54 -41.46 3.15
CA ILE A 735 -2.12 -41.40 4.57
C ILE A 735 -0.59 -41.40 4.69
N GLU A 736 0.13 -41.99 3.75
CA GLU A 736 1.60 -42.03 3.76
C GLU A 736 2.23 -40.75 3.19
N ILE A 737 1.39 -39.79 2.78
CA ILE A 737 1.80 -38.52 2.16
C ILE A 737 1.89 -37.43 3.23
N TYR A 738 2.99 -37.38 3.96
CA TYR A 738 3.29 -36.34 4.95
C TYR A 738 4.70 -35.74 4.75
N PRO A 739 4.92 -34.47 5.13
CA PRO A 739 6.20 -33.79 4.94
C PRO A 739 7.33 -34.44 5.73
N ALA A 740 8.58 -34.36 5.24
CA ALA A 740 9.74 -34.91 5.96
C ALA A 740 10.00 -34.22 7.32
N ARG A 741 9.59 -32.95 7.46
CA ARG A 741 9.64 -32.18 8.70
C ARG A 741 8.26 -31.61 8.98
N ILE A 742 7.72 -31.90 10.17
CA ILE A 742 6.44 -31.36 10.63
C ILE A 742 6.61 -29.85 10.86
N PRO A 743 5.81 -28.98 10.20
CA PRO A 743 5.85 -27.54 10.44
C PRO A 743 5.53 -27.21 11.91
N LYS A 744 6.25 -26.22 12.48
CA LYS A 744 5.95 -25.72 13.82
C LYS A 744 4.50 -25.23 13.88
N ALA A 745 3.81 -25.49 14.98
CA ALA A 745 2.48 -24.93 15.20
C ALA A 745 2.57 -23.39 15.22
N PRO A 746 1.60 -22.69 14.60
CA PRO A 746 1.55 -21.23 14.69
C PRO A 746 1.27 -20.80 16.13
N ASP A 747 1.68 -19.60 16.50
CA ASP A 747 1.61 -19.13 17.89
C ASP A 747 0.16 -19.00 18.43
N PHE A 748 -0.86 -18.98 17.55
CA PHE A 748 -2.26 -18.98 17.94
C PHE A 748 -2.85 -20.38 18.22
N TRP A 749 -2.09 -21.46 17.96
CA TRP A 749 -2.57 -22.82 18.12
C TRP A 749 -2.66 -23.20 19.61
N HIS A 750 -3.86 -23.05 20.18
CA HIS A 750 -4.18 -23.37 21.57
C HIS A 750 -5.50 -24.16 21.67
N PRO A 751 -5.53 -25.44 21.21
CA PRO A 751 -6.76 -26.21 21.07
C PRO A 751 -7.44 -26.56 22.40
N GLY A 752 -6.74 -26.46 23.53
CA GLY A 752 -7.31 -26.67 24.85
C GLY A 752 -8.42 -25.69 25.23
N MET A 753 -8.50 -24.53 24.56
CA MET A 753 -9.52 -23.50 24.77
C MET A 753 -10.67 -23.57 23.74
N TRP A 754 -10.66 -24.55 22.84
CA TRP A 754 -11.63 -24.68 21.74
C TRP A 754 -12.66 -25.78 21.99
N SER A 755 -13.76 -25.73 21.25
CA SER A 755 -14.79 -26.77 21.23
C SER A 755 -14.18 -28.11 20.84
N ARG A 756 -14.30 -29.12 21.69
CA ARG A 756 -13.68 -30.43 21.47
C ARG A 756 -14.50 -31.27 20.48
N PRO A 757 -13.90 -31.80 19.40
CA PRO A 757 -14.53 -32.85 18.59
C PRO A 757 -14.91 -34.06 19.44
N ARG A 758 -16.05 -34.68 19.14
CA ARG A 758 -16.53 -35.88 19.83
C ARG A 758 -16.64 -37.06 18.88
N LEU A 759 -16.37 -38.26 19.37
CA LEU A 759 -16.47 -39.49 18.58
C LEU A 759 -17.93 -39.87 18.28
N ILE A 760 -18.18 -40.44 17.11
CA ILE A 760 -19.52 -40.91 16.70
C ILE A 760 -19.96 -42.12 17.53
N THR A 761 -19.03 -43.01 17.87
CA THR A 761 -19.31 -44.31 18.51
C THR A 761 -19.79 -44.19 19.95
N ASN A 762 -19.18 -43.30 20.74
CA ASN A 762 -19.40 -43.22 22.19
C ASN A 762 -19.60 -41.80 22.72
N ASN A 763 -19.69 -40.79 21.83
CA ASN A 763 -19.87 -39.37 22.17
C ASN A 763 -18.78 -38.77 23.08
N GLN A 764 -17.63 -39.45 23.23
CA GLN A 764 -16.53 -38.98 24.06
C GLN A 764 -15.73 -37.88 23.35
N PRO A 765 -15.25 -36.85 24.08
CA PRO A 765 -14.39 -35.83 23.50
C PRO A 765 -13.00 -36.40 23.18
N VAL A 766 -12.38 -35.92 22.10
CA VAL A 766 -10.99 -36.27 21.77
C VAL A 766 -10.01 -35.73 22.83
N THR A 767 -8.93 -36.47 23.07
CA THR A 767 -7.88 -36.11 24.04
C THR A 767 -7.01 -34.96 23.53
N ASP A 768 -6.25 -34.31 24.43
CA ASP A 768 -5.33 -33.23 24.07
C ASP A 768 -4.24 -33.70 23.08
N ASP A 769 -3.72 -34.91 23.27
CA ASP A 769 -2.75 -35.50 22.33
C ASP A 769 -3.37 -35.70 20.94
N ALA A 770 -4.63 -36.12 20.87
CA ALA A 770 -5.36 -36.25 19.61
C ALA A 770 -5.61 -34.90 18.94
N LEU A 771 -5.88 -33.85 19.72
CA LEU A 771 -5.99 -32.47 19.20
C LEU A 771 -4.67 -32.00 18.58
N GLU A 772 -3.54 -32.28 19.21
CA GLU A 772 -2.22 -31.95 18.64
C GLU A 772 -1.96 -32.71 17.33
N ILE A 773 -2.33 -33.99 17.25
CA ILE A 773 -2.23 -34.80 16.04
C ILE A 773 -3.13 -34.24 14.92
N ILE A 774 -4.36 -33.81 15.25
CA ILE A 774 -5.24 -33.10 14.30
C ILE A 774 -4.57 -31.81 13.81
N GLY A 775 -3.94 -31.06 14.71
CA GLY A 775 -3.17 -29.87 14.36
C GLY A 775 -2.02 -30.16 13.41
N GLU A 776 -1.28 -31.27 13.61
CA GLU A 776 -0.24 -31.73 12.69
C GLU A 776 -0.82 -32.03 11.30
N MET A 777 -1.92 -32.78 11.23
CA MET A 777 -2.61 -33.11 9.97
C MET A 777 -3.05 -31.86 9.19
N LEU A 778 -3.60 -30.85 9.89
CA LEU A 778 -4.01 -29.58 9.27
C LEU A 778 -2.82 -28.84 8.63
N ARG A 779 -1.63 -28.94 9.24
CA ARG A 779 -0.37 -28.34 8.76
C ARG A 779 0.26 -29.09 7.58
N PHE A 780 -0.20 -30.30 7.26
CA PHE A 780 0.31 -31.07 6.12
C PHE A 780 -0.29 -30.67 4.78
N THR A 781 -1.32 -29.80 4.78
CA THR A 781 -1.98 -29.31 3.57
C THR A 781 -0.96 -28.60 2.65
N GLN A 782 -0.61 -29.24 1.53
CA GLN A 782 0.32 -28.72 0.52
C GLN A 782 -0.25 -28.99 -0.89
N GLY A 783 0.02 -28.11 -1.85
CA GLY A 783 -0.42 -28.37 -3.23
C GLY A 783 -1.94 -28.39 -3.44
N GLY A 784 -2.73 -27.76 -2.56
CA GLY A 784 -4.19 -27.71 -2.69
C GLY A 784 -4.90 -29.00 -2.31
N ARG A 785 -4.18 -29.99 -1.76
CA ARG A 785 -4.75 -31.23 -1.25
C ARG A 785 -4.68 -31.24 0.28
N PHE A 786 -5.81 -31.53 0.90
CA PHE A 786 -5.87 -31.83 2.32
C PHE A 786 -5.21 -33.19 2.59
N TYR A 787 -4.52 -33.29 3.72
CA TYR A 787 -3.95 -34.56 4.14
C TYR A 787 -5.05 -35.62 4.28
N GLY A 788 -4.83 -36.82 3.73
CA GLY A 788 -5.86 -37.87 3.66
C GLY A 788 -6.42 -38.29 5.01
N GLY A 789 -5.64 -38.15 6.10
CA GLY A 789 -6.10 -38.41 7.46
C GLY A 789 -7.23 -37.48 7.92
N LEU A 790 -7.37 -36.28 7.34
CA LEU A 790 -8.47 -35.36 7.67
C LEU A 790 -9.83 -35.88 7.16
N GLU A 791 -9.87 -36.65 6.07
CA GLU A 791 -11.12 -37.30 5.62
C GLU A 791 -11.53 -38.43 6.57
N GLN A 792 -10.56 -39.10 7.20
CA GLN A 792 -10.88 -40.08 8.24
C GLN A 792 -11.49 -39.43 9.48
N LEU A 793 -11.09 -38.21 9.85
CA LEU A 793 -11.74 -37.49 10.97
C LEU A 793 -13.26 -37.38 10.78
N LYS A 794 -13.73 -37.21 9.54
CA LYS A 794 -15.16 -37.14 9.23
C LYS A 794 -15.89 -38.47 9.39
N THR A 795 -15.19 -39.61 9.34
CA THR A 795 -15.81 -40.93 9.48
C THR A 795 -15.98 -41.37 10.93
N PHE A 796 -15.26 -40.77 11.88
CA PHE A 796 -15.32 -41.16 13.29
C PHE A 796 -15.59 -40.01 14.28
N CYS A 797 -15.58 -38.73 13.86
CA CYS A 797 -16.02 -37.60 14.68
C CYS A 797 -17.41 -37.08 14.27
N GLN A 798 -18.21 -36.63 15.23
CA GLN A 798 -19.53 -36.06 14.98
C GLN A 798 -19.42 -34.76 14.17
N PRO A 799 -20.18 -34.62 13.05
CA PRO A 799 -20.06 -33.46 12.15
C PRO A 799 -20.24 -32.11 12.85
N GLN A 800 -21.18 -32.01 13.79
CA GLN A 800 -21.50 -30.76 14.50
C GLN A 800 -20.33 -30.31 15.40
N THR A 801 -19.75 -31.23 16.16
CA THR A 801 -18.62 -30.94 17.05
C THR A 801 -17.34 -30.63 16.28
N LEU A 802 -17.14 -31.28 15.12
CA LEU A 802 -16.02 -31.01 14.22
C LEU A 802 -16.16 -29.62 13.58
N ALA A 803 -17.38 -29.21 13.21
CA ALA A 803 -17.65 -27.87 12.70
C ALA A 803 -17.40 -26.79 13.76
N ALA A 804 -17.80 -27.01 15.01
CA ALA A 804 -17.52 -26.09 16.12
C ALA A 804 -16.01 -25.92 16.36
N PHE A 805 -15.27 -27.03 16.39
CA PHE A 805 -13.80 -27.00 16.48
C PHE A 805 -13.16 -26.22 15.32
N ALA A 806 -13.61 -26.45 14.09
CA ALA A 806 -13.10 -25.75 12.92
C ALA A 806 -13.41 -24.25 12.95
N TRP A 807 -14.57 -23.87 13.51
CA TRP A 807 -14.95 -22.47 13.69
C TRP A 807 -14.09 -21.75 14.72
N ASP A 808 -13.78 -22.39 15.84
CA ASP A 808 -12.89 -21.85 16.87
C ASP A 808 -11.46 -21.68 16.32
N LEU A 809 -10.96 -22.68 15.58
CA LEU A 809 -9.68 -22.60 14.87
C LEU A 809 -9.66 -21.43 13.87
N PHE A 810 -10.69 -21.28 13.05
CA PHE A 810 -10.81 -20.19 12.08
C PHE A 810 -10.83 -18.83 12.77
N THR A 811 -11.56 -18.72 13.87
CA THR A 811 -11.65 -17.50 14.68
C THR A 811 -10.29 -17.15 15.29
N ALA A 812 -9.57 -18.12 15.84
CA ALA A 812 -8.22 -17.92 16.38
C ALA A 812 -7.22 -17.50 15.29
N TRP A 813 -7.27 -18.13 14.11
CA TRP A 813 -6.46 -17.75 12.95
C TRP A 813 -6.74 -16.31 12.49
N GLN A 814 -8.02 -15.92 12.42
CA GLN A 814 -8.42 -14.56 12.06
C GLN A 814 -7.96 -13.52 13.10
N GLN A 815 -8.00 -13.86 14.39
CA GLN A 815 -7.51 -12.99 15.47
C GLN A 815 -5.98 -12.80 15.45
N ALA A 816 -5.24 -13.75 14.89
CA ALA A 816 -3.79 -13.71 14.77
C ALA A 816 -3.28 -12.82 13.61
N GLY A 817 -4.17 -12.21 12.82
CA GLY A 817 -3.82 -11.19 11.81
C GLY A 817 -3.57 -11.71 10.40
N ALA A 818 -4.21 -12.82 10.02
CA ALA A 818 -4.14 -13.39 8.66
C ALA A 818 -5.06 -12.71 7.62
#